data_AF-A0A8T2W0Q9-F1
#
_entry.id   AF-A0A8T2W0Q9-F1
#
_cell.length_a   1.000
_cell.length_b   1.000
_cell.length_c   1.000
_cell.angle_alpha   90.00
_cell.angle_beta   90.00
_cell.angle_gamma   90.00
#
_symmetry.space_group_name_H-M   'P 1'
#
loop_
_entity.id
_entity.type
_entity.pdbx_description
1 polymer ?
#
loop_
_entity_poly.entity_id
_entity_poly.type
_entity_poly.pdbx_seq_one_letter_code
_entity_poly.pdbx_strand_id
1 'polypeptide(L)'
;MESPSGKKVAVIGSGIAGLSAAWLLHRNGAHVTLYESEETVGGHTLTDDSSGFPVDLGFQVFNLTTYPHMTAFLDALGVDSEPSDMSFALSVDDGRLEWASHSLDTVFTQRSNITSPSFLRMLKDVLRFGKEAPRVLEHGASNYSGMTLGAYLAKHKYSKAFIDNYILPMCAAVWSIPSSTVLNFPITMLVRFWVNHHLLDITQRPVWRVVKGRSRTYAQRVVSELPDLRVSTPVHQIKSMGPSGPVQIEAKDGVALYDAVVCATHSDTTLHMLNPTTSADSNTDLEEILDVLRGIPYSENDVWLHTDSSLMPRDRKAWASWNCLTGSAAEAQNRAVCVSYWVNSLQSLPSSAPDLFVTLNPVHEPAEGTVHRRLKLAHPIFGPESVSSQARVPTVQGKGGIYLAGAWCGYGFHEDGIKSAVDAVTTMGATIPWMPRTTSPKISWVDSAAITMFDKFAKISITTGRLRFILPTGAELCYGQPAPAPLVEGQEWRGRPPLDVIVRIYNTSFFRKVITRHDTGLGESYMDGDFEVISGIDGSGDIGSLIAVMTANAHDIEKKRGFLGIFNKLGDRALALAHKARSNTVTGSRKNIEEHYDAGNDMYRLFLDETMTYSCGIWTADTTTGGGGGTVVAPDLKTSQYNKLDALIAKADLKPEHHVLEIGCGWGSFAMRAASTTGCRVTGLTLSKEQLAEANMRVKAAGLEDKITLLFCDYRDVPGLGTYDRVVSCEMIEAVGHEHLRAYFMTVGAALKPGGRAVIQVIAEPDERYEAYCISSDFIREHIFPGGHLPSVGACVESARGTGLTVHGCEDIGPDYAVTLRAWRKTWEEKKNDVLNLGYSEWFWRKYRFYFAYCEGAFDAKYIHTFQMTWVKDQVPSLTEGDVRIAMERSKAGLPVEVALNSGVGATARALFSKDDGSISSTSPRNDALTQIIMSVYFFLAGVAVSTSHVLWLLPLVTALSAFLFSINAAISRWLLPFYPSLTPDRATLWNLQAVHLMYSPIAAACAAWQVMTHPDALSLVAPQTGTPLDLALAAASAGFFGFALWTEVGSKLYRRNYWAVLHYTVLLVMFSSAAYKNINTPFLAVTLLSEFNTVFLMLRSQAAISTGSETVNSSSLGNFKGKESSAFVKMLGVVNFLTFVLFRLIAHAALATTVFVNPQAFPSHGTHCMAVAGMVYMNAANVKHAVSFVRRSDVRTKQGDPRKQN
;
A
#
# COMPACT_ATOMS: atom_id res chain seq x y z
N MET A 1 26.94 -25.18 -7.13
CA MET A 1 27.29 -25.87 -5.87
C MET A 1 26.38 -27.09 -5.77
N GLU A 2 26.88 -28.21 -5.29
CA GLU A 2 26.06 -29.40 -5.07
C GLU A 2 25.11 -29.18 -3.88
N SER A 3 23.88 -29.67 -4.00
CA SER A 3 22.89 -29.66 -2.91
C SER A 3 23.40 -30.45 -1.69
N PRO A 4 23.03 -30.07 -0.45
CA PRO A 4 23.32 -30.86 0.74
C PRO A 4 22.45 -32.12 0.86
N SER A 5 21.46 -32.30 -0.02
CA SER A 5 20.56 -33.45 -0.01
C SER A 5 21.33 -34.77 -0.06
N GLY A 6 21.03 -35.67 0.87
CA GLY A 6 21.67 -36.98 1.01
C GLY A 6 23.04 -36.98 1.70
N LYS A 7 23.64 -35.82 2.01
CA LYS A 7 24.91 -35.73 2.75
C LYS A 7 24.71 -36.00 4.25
N LYS A 8 25.67 -36.65 4.89
CA LYS A 8 25.76 -36.78 6.35
C LYS A 8 26.52 -35.58 6.92
N VAL A 9 25.84 -34.78 7.73
CA VAL A 9 26.42 -33.57 8.32
C VAL A 9 26.34 -33.62 9.83
N ALA A 10 27.46 -33.39 10.51
CA ALA A 10 27.45 -33.15 11.95
C ALA A 10 27.38 -31.65 12.23
N VAL A 11 26.52 -31.27 13.16
CA VAL A 11 26.48 -29.91 13.73
C VAL A 11 26.92 -30.02 15.18
N ILE A 12 27.94 -29.28 15.57
CA ILE A 12 28.53 -29.35 16.91
C ILE A 12 28.18 -28.08 17.68
N GLY A 13 27.49 -28.24 18.79
CA GLY A 13 26.94 -27.17 19.63
C GLY A 13 25.50 -26.85 19.26
N SER A 14 24.60 -26.81 20.24
CA SER A 14 23.17 -26.53 20.05
C SER A 14 22.77 -25.09 20.46
N GLY A 15 23.73 -24.16 20.42
CA GLY A 15 23.43 -22.73 20.46
C GLY A 15 22.53 -22.30 19.29
N ILE A 16 22.09 -21.04 19.26
CA ILE A 16 21.21 -20.54 18.20
C ILE A 16 21.77 -20.81 16.79
N ALA A 17 23.08 -20.66 16.58
CA ALA A 17 23.74 -20.96 15.32
C ALA A 17 23.61 -22.45 14.93
N GLY A 18 23.80 -23.35 15.89
CA GLY A 18 23.71 -24.79 15.67
C GLY A 18 22.28 -25.26 15.43
N LEU A 19 21.32 -24.79 16.23
CA LEU A 19 19.90 -25.06 16.02
C LEU A 19 19.43 -24.61 14.64
N SER A 20 19.78 -23.39 14.23
CA SER A 20 19.43 -22.88 12.91
C SER A 20 20.12 -23.65 11.77
N ALA A 21 21.42 -23.97 11.89
CA ALA A 21 22.14 -24.73 10.88
C ALA A 21 21.58 -26.15 10.72
N ALA A 22 21.37 -26.86 11.84
CA ALA A 22 20.84 -28.21 11.86
C ALA A 22 19.44 -28.28 11.22
N TRP A 23 18.56 -27.35 11.60
CA TRP A 23 17.20 -27.27 11.07
C TRP A 23 17.17 -26.98 9.56
N LEU A 24 17.98 -26.02 9.10
CA LEU A 24 18.07 -25.67 7.67
C LEU A 24 18.63 -26.82 6.84
N LEU A 25 19.71 -27.47 7.30
CA LEU A 25 20.30 -28.62 6.60
C LEU A 25 19.32 -29.80 6.52
N HIS A 26 18.65 -30.11 7.63
CA HIS A 26 17.65 -31.18 7.67
C HIS A 26 16.53 -30.94 6.64
N ARG A 27 15.95 -29.73 6.59
CA ARG A 27 14.90 -29.38 5.62
C ARG A 27 15.38 -29.28 4.18
N ASN A 28 16.68 -29.17 3.95
CA ASN A 28 17.30 -29.29 2.61
C ASN A 28 17.70 -30.73 2.26
N GLY A 29 17.27 -31.73 3.05
CA GLY A 29 17.44 -33.15 2.77
C GLY A 29 18.74 -33.78 3.27
N ALA A 30 19.52 -33.08 4.11
CA ALA A 30 20.72 -33.65 4.72
C ALA A 30 20.38 -34.58 5.91
N HIS A 31 21.21 -35.59 6.13
CA HIS A 31 21.18 -36.43 7.33
C HIS A 31 22.00 -35.76 8.43
N VAL A 32 21.31 -35.03 9.32
CA VAL A 32 21.94 -34.20 10.34
C VAL A 32 22.04 -34.95 11.67
N THR A 33 23.23 -34.98 12.28
CA THR A 33 23.44 -35.28 13.70
C THR A 33 23.81 -34.00 14.44
N LEU A 34 23.03 -33.61 15.45
CA LEU A 34 23.33 -32.46 16.31
C LEU A 34 23.96 -32.94 17.63
N TYR A 35 25.20 -32.53 17.90
CA TYR A 35 25.93 -32.83 19.14
C TYR A 35 25.83 -31.66 20.12
N GLU A 36 25.51 -31.96 21.37
CA GLU A 36 25.49 -31.02 22.49
C GLU A 36 26.23 -31.61 23.70
N SER A 37 27.14 -30.84 24.28
CA SER A 37 27.92 -31.24 25.45
C SER A 37 27.10 -31.25 26.74
N GLU A 38 26.13 -30.33 26.86
CA GLU A 38 25.26 -30.19 28.02
C GLU A 38 24.08 -31.18 27.99
N GLU A 39 23.38 -31.33 29.11
CA GLU A 39 22.17 -32.18 29.21
C GLU A 39 20.97 -31.63 28.44
N THR A 40 20.97 -30.31 28.18
CA THR A 40 19.88 -29.61 27.51
C THR A 40 20.40 -28.80 26.34
N VAL A 41 19.58 -28.69 25.28
CA VAL A 41 19.91 -27.87 24.12
C VAL A 41 19.77 -26.37 24.39
N GLY A 42 20.48 -25.54 23.60
CA GLY A 42 20.21 -24.11 23.49
C GLY A 42 21.40 -23.20 23.79
N GLY A 43 22.35 -23.64 24.63
CA GLY A 43 23.45 -22.80 25.11
C GLY A 43 22.93 -21.51 25.76
N HIS A 44 23.22 -20.35 25.17
CA HIS A 44 22.68 -19.05 25.61
C HIS A 44 21.15 -18.89 25.38
N THR A 45 20.52 -19.79 24.62
CA THR A 45 19.06 -19.96 24.56
C THR A 45 18.60 -20.72 25.79
N LEU A 46 18.49 -20.01 26.91
CA LEU A 46 18.36 -20.61 28.23
C LEU A 46 17.17 -20.04 28.97
N THR A 47 16.14 -20.87 29.14
CA THR A 47 14.98 -20.58 30.01
C THR A 47 15.10 -21.41 31.30
N ASP A 48 14.98 -20.77 32.45
CA ASP A 48 15.03 -21.36 33.78
C ASP A 48 13.67 -21.22 34.51
N ASP A 49 13.28 -22.24 35.27
CA ASP A 49 12.00 -22.28 36.00
C ASP A 49 12.17 -22.30 37.54
N SER A 50 13.40 -22.17 38.05
CA SER A 50 13.70 -22.33 39.50
C SER A 50 13.01 -21.30 40.39
N SER A 51 12.57 -20.17 39.82
CA SER A 51 11.77 -19.14 40.50
C SER A 51 10.28 -19.50 40.62
N GLY A 52 9.82 -20.58 39.98
CA GLY A 52 8.41 -20.90 39.78
C GLY A 52 7.79 -20.20 38.56
N PHE A 53 8.54 -19.33 37.87
CA PHE A 53 8.16 -18.68 36.61
C PHE A 53 9.24 -18.91 35.55
N PRO A 54 8.87 -19.08 34.27
CA PRO A 54 9.84 -19.28 33.20
C PRO A 54 10.53 -17.95 32.86
N VAL A 55 11.85 -17.89 33.09
CA VAL A 55 12.68 -16.70 32.88
C VAL A 55 13.84 -17.04 31.94
N ASP A 56 14.01 -16.26 30.87
CA ASP A 56 15.20 -16.35 30.03
C ASP A 56 16.41 -15.73 30.74
N LEU A 57 17.53 -16.46 30.84
CA LEU A 57 18.74 -16.02 31.54
C LEU A 57 19.88 -15.59 30.60
N GLY A 58 19.86 -16.06 29.34
CA GLY A 58 20.82 -15.67 28.31
C GLY A 58 20.20 -14.70 27.32
N PHE A 59 19.70 -15.22 26.19
CA PHE A 59 18.97 -14.41 25.23
C PHE A 59 17.56 -14.07 25.73
N GLN A 60 17.32 -12.78 25.94
CA GLN A 60 16.08 -12.29 26.53
C GLN A 60 15.16 -11.58 25.54
N VAL A 61 15.70 -10.88 24.54
CA VAL A 61 14.93 -9.92 23.71
C VAL A 61 15.46 -9.75 22.30
N PHE A 62 14.58 -9.32 21.40
CA PHE A 62 14.90 -8.92 20.02
C PHE A 62 13.97 -7.81 19.51
N ASN A 63 14.19 -7.31 18.30
CA ASN A 63 13.22 -6.45 17.61
C ASN A 63 13.28 -6.67 16.09
N LEU A 64 12.23 -6.24 15.38
CA LEU A 64 12.05 -6.52 13.96
C LEU A 64 13.05 -5.79 13.04
N THR A 65 13.62 -4.68 13.51
CA THR A 65 14.55 -3.87 12.72
C THR A 65 15.96 -4.45 12.73
N THR A 66 16.44 -4.89 13.89
CA THR A 66 17.82 -5.38 14.06
C THR A 66 17.96 -6.89 13.94
N TYR A 67 16.86 -7.64 14.07
CA TYR A 67 16.89 -9.11 14.03
C TYR A 67 16.01 -9.69 12.90
N PRO A 68 16.27 -9.35 11.62
CA PRO A 68 15.46 -9.84 10.51
C PRO A 68 15.54 -11.36 10.32
N HIS A 69 16.68 -12.01 10.55
CA HIS A 69 16.79 -13.48 10.48
C HIS A 69 16.10 -14.15 11.66
N MET A 70 16.28 -13.68 12.90
CA MET A 70 15.55 -14.23 14.06
C MET A 70 14.05 -14.13 13.86
N THR A 71 13.58 -12.97 13.41
CA THR A 71 12.16 -12.72 13.16
C THR A 71 11.60 -13.71 12.14
N ALA A 72 12.28 -13.87 11.00
CA ALA A 72 11.85 -14.79 9.96
C ALA A 72 11.97 -16.26 10.36
N PHE A 73 12.97 -16.60 11.18
CA PHE A 73 13.16 -17.94 11.72
C PHE A 73 12.02 -18.32 12.67
N LEU A 74 11.63 -17.41 13.56
CA LEU A 74 10.46 -17.62 14.44
C LEU A 74 9.17 -17.82 13.64
N ASP A 75 8.94 -17.04 12.58
CA ASP A 75 7.77 -17.24 11.71
C ASP A 75 7.80 -18.60 11.03
N ALA A 76 8.95 -19.02 10.50
CA ALA A 76 9.10 -20.29 9.80
C ALA A 76 8.89 -21.49 10.73
N LEU A 77 9.12 -21.31 12.04
CA LEU A 77 8.84 -22.29 13.09
C LEU A 77 7.40 -22.21 13.63
N GLY A 78 6.64 -21.16 13.28
CA GLY A 78 5.31 -20.89 13.85
C GLY A 78 5.36 -20.45 15.31
N VAL A 79 6.46 -19.82 15.75
CA VAL A 79 6.66 -19.39 17.14
C VAL A 79 6.36 -17.90 17.28
N ASP A 80 5.43 -17.58 18.17
CA ASP A 80 4.97 -16.21 18.39
C ASP A 80 5.89 -15.40 19.33
N SER A 81 5.75 -14.08 19.29
CA SER A 81 6.42 -13.12 20.18
C SER A 81 5.43 -12.07 20.71
N GLU A 82 5.84 -11.35 21.75
CA GLU A 82 5.06 -10.28 22.37
C GLU A 82 5.92 -9.03 22.62
N PRO A 83 5.33 -7.81 22.67
CA PRO A 83 6.05 -6.58 22.99
C PRO A 83 6.70 -6.62 24.38
N SER A 84 7.83 -5.93 24.51
CA SER A 84 8.66 -5.88 25.71
C SER A 84 9.18 -4.46 25.93
N ASP A 85 9.32 -4.09 27.21
CA ASP A 85 9.98 -2.85 27.60
C ASP A 85 11.51 -3.04 27.63
N MET A 86 12.24 -2.06 27.11
CA MET A 86 13.71 -2.04 27.10
C MET A 86 14.27 -0.75 27.72
N SER A 87 13.59 -0.25 28.75
CA SER A 87 14.05 0.94 29.47
C SER A 87 15.38 0.69 30.16
N PHE A 88 16.27 1.69 30.11
CA PHE A 88 17.56 1.70 30.77
C PHE A 88 17.56 2.64 31.99
N ALA A 89 18.26 2.23 33.04
CA ALA A 89 18.57 3.08 34.20
C ALA A 89 20.05 2.99 34.60
N LEU A 90 20.52 4.06 35.25
CA LEU A 90 21.83 4.13 35.87
C LEU A 90 21.68 4.49 37.35
N SER A 91 22.40 3.77 38.23
CA SER A 91 22.63 4.17 39.62
C SER A 91 24.13 4.15 39.92
N VAL A 92 24.66 5.30 40.34
CA VAL A 92 26.09 5.51 40.61
C VAL A 92 26.33 5.73 42.09
N ASP A 93 27.36 5.08 42.63
CA ASP A 93 27.83 5.21 44.02
C ASP A 93 26.67 5.05 45.03
N ASP A 94 25.92 3.95 44.90
CA ASP A 94 24.82 3.60 45.82
C ASP A 94 23.76 4.72 45.92
N GLY A 95 23.30 5.18 44.75
CA GLY A 95 22.23 6.17 44.60
C GLY A 95 22.67 7.63 44.69
N ARG A 96 23.98 7.95 44.68
CA ARG A 96 24.46 9.34 44.60
C ARG A 96 23.94 10.06 43.35
N LEU A 97 23.84 9.34 42.24
CA LEU A 97 23.22 9.82 41.00
C LEU A 97 22.36 8.71 40.40
N GLU A 98 21.09 9.01 40.16
CA GLU A 98 20.14 8.09 39.52
C GLU A 98 19.34 8.78 38.41
N TRP A 99 19.17 8.09 37.29
CA TRP A 99 18.27 8.48 36.20
C TRP A 99 17.84 7.28 35.36
N ALA A 100 16.65 7.35 34.76
CA ALA A 100 16.12 6.32 33.88
C ALA A 100 15.44 6.90 32.63
N SER A 101 15.44 6.12 31.55
CA SER A 101 15.15 6.58 30.19
C SER A 101 13.70 6.38 29.71
N HIS A 102 12.77 5.95 30.56
CA HIS A 102 11.41 5.64 30.13
C HIS A 102 10.47 6.86 30.09
N SER A 103 10.76 7.94 30.83
CA SER A 103 10.02 9.21 30.72
C SER A 103 10.85 10.41 31.16
N LEU A 104 10.39 11.63 30.88
CA LEU A 104 11.01 12.85 31.44
C LEU A 104 10.96 12.86 32.96
N ASP A 105 9.92 12.25 33.55
CA ASP A 105 9.80 12.16 35.00
C ASP A 105 10.95 11.38 35.63
N THR A 106 11.39 10.33 34.95
CA THR A 106 12.42 9.39 35.45
C THR A 106 13.83 9.75 35.02
N VAL A 107 13.98 10.53 33.96
CA VAL A 107 15.24 11.25 33.70
C VAL A 107 15.56 12.17 34.88
N PHE A 108 14.53 12.78 35.47
CA PHE A 108 14.63 13.61 36.67
C PHE A 108 14.01 12.92 37.89
N THR A 109 14.26 11.62 38.07
CA THR A 109 13.81 10.89 39.27
C THR A 109 14.32 11.58 40.55
N GLN A 110 15.57 12.01 40.51
CA GLN A 110 16.16 12.95 41.46
C GLN A 110 15.95 14.40 40.98
N ARG A 111 15.01 15.13 41.60
CA ARG A 111 14.64 16.50 41.17
C ARG A 111 15.78 17.51 41.25
N SER A 112 16.77 17.29 42.13
CA SER A 112 17.99 18.10 42.22
C SER A 112 18.77 18.15 40.89
N ASN A 113 18.62 17.13 40.03
CA ASN A 113 19.28 17.07 38.72
C ASN A 113 18.74 18.11 37.72
N ILE A 114 17.52 18.63 37.91
CA ILE A 114 16.95 19.71 37.08
C ILE A 114 17.82 20.98 37.18
N THR A 115 18.42 21.22 38.35
CA THR A 115 19.27 22.39 38.60
C THR A 115 20.75 22.08 38.52
N SER A 116 21.15 20.83 38.25
CA SER A 116 22.56 20.42 38.20
C SER A 116 23.19 20.78 36.85
N PRO A 117 24.16 21.74 36.78
CA PRO A 117 24.77 22.12 35.51
C PRO A 117 25.51 20.97 34.85
N SER A 118 26.08 20.06 35.64
CA SER A 118 26.79 18.88 35.13
C SER A 118 25.85 17.88 34.48
N PHE A 119 24.68 17.63 35.08
CA PHE A 119 23.66 16.71 34.56
C PHE A 119 23.00 17.27 33.29
N LEU A 120 22.61 18.54 33.29
CA LEU A 120 22.06 19.18 32.10
C LEU A 120 23.07 19.21 30.95
N ARG A 121 24.36 19.40 31.24
CA ARG A 121 25.44 19.31 30.24
C ARG A 121 25.61 17.90 29.70
N MET A 122 25.49 16.87 30.55
CA MET A 122 25.44 15.47 30.10
C MET A 122 24.30 15.26 29.10
N LEU A 123 23.06 15.65 29.45
CA LEU A 123 21.91 15.50 28.55
C LEU A 123 22.12 16.22 27.21
N LYS A 124 22.67 17.44 27.24
CA LYS A 124 23.03 18.17 26.03
C LYS A 124 24.05 17.41 25.18
N ASP A 125 25.06 16.81 25.83
CA ASP A 125 26.09 16.02 25.16
C ASP A 125 25.54 14.69 24.60
N VAL A 126 24.53 14.08 25.24
CA VAL A 126 23.80 12.91 24.68
C VAL A 126 23.13 13.28 23.35
N LEU A 127 22.37 14.38 23.33
CA LEU A 127 21.72 14.88 22.10
C LEU A 127 22.76 15.23 21.02
N ARG A 128 23.87 15.85 21.44
CA ARG A 128 24.98 16.23 20.56
C ARG A 128 25.65 14.99 19.96
N PHE A 129 25.95 13.97 20.77
CA PHE A 129 26.56 12.72 20.32
C PHE A 129 25.65 12.01 19.32
N GLY A 130 24.34 11.93 19.59
CA GLY A 130 23.36 11.38 18.64
C GLY A 130 23.35 12.04 17.28
N LYS A 131 23.66 13.35 17.22
CA LYS A 131 23.74 14.10 15.96
C LYS A 131 25.12 14.02 15.28
N GLU A 132 26.20 14.00 16.06
CA GLU A 132 27.58 14.05 15.54
C GLU A 132 28.16 12.68 15.20
N ALA A 133 27.88 11.66 16.03
CA ALA A 133 28.48 10.34 15.91
C ALA A 133 28.21 9.64 14.56
N PRO A 134 26.99 9.67 13.98
CA PRO A 134 26.72 9.02 12.69
C PRO A 134 27.64 9.47 11.54
N ARG A 135 28.20 10.68 11.62
CA ARG A 135 29.16 11.21 10.61
C ARG A 135 30.44 10.39 10.51
N VAL A 136 30.76 9.61 11.54
CA VAL A 136 31.90 8.66 11.53
C VAL A 136 31.72 7.59 10.44
N LEU A 137 30.49 7.33 9.97
CA LEU A 137 30.16 6.34 8.96
C LEU A 137 29.97 6.92 7.54
N GLU A 138 30.10 8.24 7.35
CA GLU A 138 29.91 8.87 6.04
C GLU A 138 31.04 8.49 5.05
N HIS A 139 30.70 8.41 3.75
CA HIS A 139 31.66 8.06 2.71
C HIS A 139 32.81 9.09 2.64
N GLY A 140 34.06 8.63 2.70
CA GLY A 140 35.26 9.49 2.74
C GLY A 140 35.79 9.82 4.14
N ALA A 141 35.18 9.28 5.20
CA ALA A 141 35.58 9.50 6.59
C ALA A 141 36.84 8.69 7.03
N SER A 142 37.88 8.63 6.18
CA SER A 142 39.14 7.91 6.48
C SER A 142 39.84 8.38 7.76
N ASN A 143 39.57 9.63 8.17
CA ASN A 143 40.09 10.27 9.38
C ASN A 143 39.69 9.60 10.71
N TYR A 144 38.74 8.63 10.70
CA TYR A 144 38.32 7.87 11.89
C TYR A 144 38.71 6.39 11.83
N SER A 145 39.40 5.96 10.77
CA SER A 145 39.90 4.59 10.67
C SER A 145 40.91 4.31 11.79
N GLY A 146 40.70 3.22 12.54
CA GLY A 146 41.55 2.86 13.69
C GLY A 146 41.45 3.78 14.91
N MET A 147 40.58 4.80 14.90
CA MET A 147 40.39 5.69 16.06
C MET A 147 39.59 4.99 17.17
N THR A 148 40.03 5.15 18.41
CA THR A 148 39.31 4.63 19.58
C THR A 148 38.21 5.59 20.06
N LEU A 149 37.25 5.09 20.82
CA LEU A 149 36.22 5.90 21.46
C LEU A 149 36.83 7.01 22.33
N GLY A 150 37.84 6.70 23.15
CA GLY A 150 38.50 7.68 24.01
C GLY A 150 39.13 8.83 23.21
N ALA A 151 39.83 8.51 22.12
CA ALA A 151 40.42 9.51 21.24
C ALA A 151 39.35 10.40 20.57
N TYR A 152 38.23 9.80 20.15
CA TYR A 152 37.09 10.54 19.60
C TYR A 152 36.48 11.51 20.63
N LEU A 153 36.21 11.02 21.85
CA LEU A 153 35.60 11.84 22.91
C LEU A 153 36.49 13.03 23.31
N ALA A 154 37.80 12.81 23.39
CA ALA A 154 38.78 13.86 23.67
C ALA A 154 38.85 14.89 22.54
N LYS A 155 38.95 14.43 21.28
CA LYS A 155 38.98 15.29 20.08
C LYS A 155 37.77 16.21 19.99
N HIS A 156 36.59 15.70 20.34
CA HIS A 156 35.32 16.45 20.28
C HIS A 156 34.94 17.16 21.58
N LYS A 157 35.79 17.08 22.63
CA LYS A 157 35.64 17.78 23.92
C LYS A 157 34.30 17.51 24.62
N TYR A 158 33.88 16.25 24.66
CA TYR A 158 32.70 15.84 25.43
C TYR A 158 32.92 16.00 26.94
N SER A 159 31.86 16.28 27.71
CA SER A 159 31.97 16.50 29.15
C SER A 159 32.23 15.21 29.93
N LYS A 160 32.96 15.32 31.05
CA LYS A 160 33.19 14.19 31.96
C LYS A 160 31.89 13.55 32.46
N ALA A 161 30.85 14.35 32.72
CA ALA A 161 29.55 13.84 33.14
C ALA A 161 28.89 12.93 32.09
N PHE A 162 29.02 13.26 30.79
CA PHE A 162 28.59 12.39 29.69
C PHE A 162 29.43 11.13 29.55
N ILE A 163 30.74 11.25 29.73
CA ILE A 163 31.65 10.10 29.63
C ILE A 163 31.34 9.10 30.75
N ASP A 164 31.32 9.57 32.00
CA ASP A 164 31.27 8.70 33.18
C ASP A 164 29.85 8.21 33.50
N ASN A 165 28.81 9.00 33.21
CA ASN A 165 27.42 8.70 33.63
C ASN A 165 26.46 8.41 32.46
N TYR A 166 26.97 8.23 31.24
CA TYR A 166 26.15 7.82 30.10
C TYR A 166 26.89 6.84 29.18
N ILE A 167 27.95 7.28 28.50
CA ILE A 167 28.52 6.48 27.41
C ILE A 167 29.30 5.25 27.92
N LEU A 168 30.10 5.40 28.97
CA LEU A 168 30.84 4.27 29.55
C LEU A 168 29.92 3.24 30.19
N PRO A 169 28.97 3.62 31.08
CA PRO A 169 28.05 2.64 31.67
C PRO A 169 27.19 1.92 30.61
N MET A 170 26.72 2.64 29.59
CA MET A 170 25.89 2.05 28.53
C MET A 170 26.67 1.04 27.69
N CYS A 171 27.89 1.39 27.23
CA CYS A 171 28.71 0.45 26.46
C CYS A 171 29.15 -0.75 27.32
N ALA A 172 29.59 -0.50 28.56
CA ALA A 172 30.02 -1.54 29.46
C ALA A 172 28.89 -2.53 29.76
N ALA A 173 27.65 -2.05 29.91
CA ALA A 173 26.48 -2.90 30.11
C ALA A 173 26.13 -3.73 28.87
N VAL A 174 26.26 -3.19 27.65
CA VAL A 174 25.95 -3.92 26.40
C VAL A 174 26.90 -5.11 26.18
N TRP A 175 28.19 -4.95 26.45
CA TRP A 175 29.20 -6.01 26.23
C TRP A 175 29.67 -6.70 27.50
N SER A 176 29.16 -6.33 28.66
CA SER A 176 29.54 -6.87 29.98
C SER A 176 31.06 -6.82 30.23
N ILE A 177 31.72 -5.71 29.89
CA ILE A 177 33.17 -5.51 30.06
C ILE A 177 33.49 -4.35 31.02
N PRO A 178 34.71 -4.30 31.60
CA PRO A 178 35.13 -3.15 32.40
C PRO A 178 35.08 -1.83 31.61
N SER A 179 34.69 -0.73 32.27
CA SER A 179 34.60 0.59 31.63
C SER A 179 35.94 1.11 31.10
N SER A 180 37.06 0.66 31.66
CA SER A 180 38.41 0.97 31.16
C SER A 180 38.68 0.41 29.76
N THR A 181 38.15 -0.77 29.46
CA THR A 181 38.30 -1.44 28.15
C THR A 181 37.46 -0.76 27.07
N VAL A 182 36.27 -0.24 27.43
CA VAL A 182 35.34 0.44 26.50
C VAL A 182 36.02 1.61 25.75
N LEU A 183 36.90 2.36 26.41
CA LEU A 183 37.57 3.52 25.78
C LEU A 183 38.48 3.12 24.61
N ASN A 184 38.91 1.86 24.54
CA ASN A 184 39.76 1.33 23.47
C ASN A 184 38.96 0.79 22.29
N PHE A 185 37.63 0.75 22.37
CA PHE A 185 36.80 0.26 21.27
C PHE A 185 36.96 1.11 20.00
N PRO A 186 37.03 0.47 18.81
CA PRO A 186 37.01 1.19 17.54
C PRO A 186 35.72 2.01 17.41
N ILE A 187 35.84 3.34 17.23
CA ILE A 187 34.68 4.23 17.19
C ILE A 187 33.73 3.91 16.04
N THR A 188 34.26 3.48 14.90
CA THR A 188 33.48 3.09 13.72
C THR A 188 32.60 1.88 14.00
N MET A 189 33.10 0.89 14.74
CA MET A 189 32.36 -0.30 15.14
C MET A 189 31.24 0.06 16.11
N LEU A 190 31.55 0.86 17.14
CA LEU A 190 30.60 1.31 18.14
C LEU A 190 29.45 2.11 17.50
N VAL A 191 29.79 3.12 16.69
CA VAL A 191 28.77 3.96 16.03
C VAL A 191 27.92 3.15 15.08
N ARG A 192 28.51 2.22 14.31
CA ARG A 192 27.75 1.31 13.44
C ARG A 192 26.78 0.47 14.24
N PHE A 193 27.20 -0.10 15.36
CA PHE A 193 26.32 -0.84 16.26
C PHE A 193 25.17 0.04 16.75
N TRP A 194 25.45 1.24 17.27
CA TRP A 194 24.45 2.13 17.84
C TRP A 194 23.46 2.68 16.80
N VAL A 195 23.92 2.95 15.58
CA VAL A 195 23.06 3.34 14.46
C VAL A 195 22.14 2.18 14.05
N ASN A 196 22.70 0.98 13.87
CA ASN A 196 21.92 -0.19 13.50
C ASN A 196 20.88 -0.53 14.58
N HIS A 197 21.24 -0.38 15.86
CA HIS A 197 20.37 -0.68 17.00
C HIS A 197 19.47 0.46 17.46
N HIS A 198 19.45 1.58 16.72
CA HIS A 198 18.63 2.74 17.06
C HIS A 198 18.86 3.29 18.49
N LEU A 199 20.06 3.07 19.06
CA LEU A 199 20.43 3.56 20.39
C LEU A 199 20.71 5.08 20.41
N LEU A 200 20.89 5.69 19.23
CA LEU A 200 21.02 7.14 19.05
C LEU A 200 19.68 7.85 18.83
N ASP A 201 18.62 7.11 18.51
CA ASP A 201 17.29 7.69 18.25
C ASP A 201 16.56 7.94 19.59
N ILE A 202 16.02 9.15 19.76
CA ILE A 202 15.30 9.55 21.00
C ILE A 202 13.79 9.32 20.87
N THR A 203 13.29 9.41 19.64
CA THR A 203 11.88 9.18 19.28
C THR A 203 11.81 8.14 18.17
N GLN A 204 10.66 7.48 18.02
CA GLN A 204 10.45 6.43 17.00
C GLN A 204 11.50 5.32 17.06
N ARG A 205 11.75 4.83 18.28
CA ARG A 205 12.59 3.65 18.54
C ARG A 205 11.83 2.37 18.17
N PRO A 206 12.54 1.29 17.78
CA PRO A 206 11.91 -0.01 17.61
C PRO A 206 11.33 -0.51 18.94
N VAL A 207 10.20 -1.19 18.84
CA VAL A 207 9.59 -1.92 19.95
C VAL A 207 10.34 -3.23 20.11
N TRP A 208 10.87 -3.44 21.30
CA TRP A 208 11.50 -4.70 21.69
C TRP A 208 10.44 -5.76 21.93
N ARG A 209 10.83 -7.02 21.76
CA ARG A 209 9.96 -8.17 21.82
C ARG A 209 10.65 -9.32 22.51
N VAL A 210 9.86 -10.17 23.15
CA VAL A 210 10.28 -11.43 23.77
C VAL A 210 9.58 -12.59 23.08
N VAL A 211 10.19 -13.78 23.10
CA VAL A 211 9.55 -14.98 22.57
C VAL A 211 8.42 -15.40 23.51
N LYS A 212 7.23 -15.65 22.96
CA LYS A 212 6.09 -16.13 23.74
C LYS A 212 6.38 -17.56 24.18
N GLY A 213 6.27 -17.84 25.49
CA GLY A 213 6.71 -19.10 26.06
C GLY A 213 8.24 -19.22 26.21
N ARG A 214 8.97 -18.11 26.11
CA ARG A 214 10.44 -18.01 26.28
C ARG A 214 11.25 -18.73 25.21
N SER A 215 12.56 -18.51 25.27
CA SER A 215 13.51 -18.96 24.26
C SER A 215 13.54 -20.49 24.06
N ARG A 216 13.20 -21.29 25.09
CA ARG A 216 13.04 -22.75 24.95
C ARG A 216 12.01 -23.17 23.90
N THR A 217 10.98 -22.36 23.64
CA THR A 217 9.87 -22.74 22.77
C THR A 217 10.36 -23.01 21.34
N TYR A 218 11.18 -22.11 20.79
CA TYR A 218 11.73 -22.33 19.44
C TYR A 218 12.80 -23.42 19.41
N ALA A 219 13.60 -23.55 20.49
CA ALA A 219 14.60 -24.62 20.58
C ALA A 219 13.94 -26.00 20.56
N GLN A 220 12.88 -26.19 21.33
CA GLN A 220 12.08 -27.43 21.34
C GLN A 220 11.41 -27.68 19.98
N ARG A 221 10.89 -26.62 19.32
CA ARG A 221 10.30 -26.74 17.99
C ARG A 221 11.32 -27.23 16.96
N VAL A 222 12.54 -26.70 16.97
CA VAL A 222 13.63 -27.18 16.11
C VAL A 222 13.94 -28.64 16.39
N VAL A 223 14.21 -28.98 17.67
CA VAL A 223 14.60 -30.35 18.06
C VAL A 223 13.52 -31.37 17.73
N SER A 224 12.23 -31.01 17.82
CA SER A 224 11.13 -31.92 17.47
C SER A 224 11.14 -32.40 16.02
N GLU A 225 11.83 -31.69 15.12
CA GLU A 225 12.00 -32.07 13.72
C GLU A 225 13.33 -32.78 13.43
N LEU A 226 14.31 -32.71 14.34
CA LEU A 226 15.64 -33.28 14.10
C LEU A 226 15.66 -34.78 14.44
N PRO A 227 16.11 -35.65 13.52
CA PRO A 227 16.05 -37.10 13.71
C PRO A 227 17.17 -37.66 14.61
N ASP A 228 18.31 -37.00 14.73
CA ASP A 228 19.47 -37.44 15.54
C ASP A 228 20.01 -36.27 16.36
N LEU A 229 19.66 -36.26 17.65
CA LEU A 229 20.14 -35.31 18.66
C LEU A 229 20.89 -36.07 19.76
N ARG A 230 22.12 -35.65 20.04
CA ARG A 230 22.99 -36.25 21.07
C ARG A 230 23.38 -35.22 22.11
N VAL A 231 22.61 -35.17 23.20
CA VAL A 231 22.93 -34.37 24.39
C VAL A 231 23.92 -35.10 25.29
N SER A 232 24.57 -34.40 26.22
CA SER A 232 25.60 -34.95 27.12
C SER A 232 26.72 -35.71 26.39
N THR A 233 26.97 -35.32 25.13
CA THR A 233 27.87 -36.01 24.20
C THR A 233 28.90 -35.00 23.65
N PRO A 234 29.85 -34.58 24.50
CA PRO A 234 30.89 -33.65 24.06
C PRO A 234 31.73 -34.27 22.94
N VAL A 235 32.04 -33.45 21.93
CA VAL A 235 33.02 -33.77 20.88
C VAL A 235 34.41 -33.42 21.41
N HIS A 236 35.34 -34.35 21.31
CA HIS A 236 36.71 -34.20 21.77
C HIS A 236 37.69 -33.88 20.64
N GLN A 237 37.46 -34.43 19.44
CA GLN A 237 38.33 -34.21 18.29
C GLN A 237 37.56 -34.14 16.97
N ILE A 238 38.01 -33.23 16.09
CA ILE A 238 37.56 -33.12 14.69
C ILE A 238 38.78 -33.23 13.79
N LYS A 239 38.77 -34.17 12.84
CA LYS A 239 39.88 -34.40 11.91
C LYS A 239 39.39 -34.47 10.47
N SER A 240 39.85 -33.56 9.63
CA SER A 240 39.63 -33.63 8.18
C SER A 240 40.51 -34.72 7.56
N MET A 241 39.92 -35.61 6.76
CA MET A 241 40.65 -36.69 6.06
C MET A 241 41.16 -36.27 4.67
N GLY A 242 41.08 -34.98 4.31
CA GLY A 242 41.59 -34.40 3.07
C GLY A 242 40.60 -33.44 2.40
N PRO A 243 41.00 -32.69 1.35
CA PRO A 243 40.16 -31.67 0.70
C PRO A 243 38.83 -32.19 0.12
N SER A 244 38.75 -33.49 -0.17
CA SER A 244 37.54 -34.17 -0.68
C SER A 244 37.20 -35.44 0.11
N GLY A 245 37.84 -35.63 1.28
CA GLY A 245 37.60 -36.77 2.17
C GLY A 245 36.55 -36.44 3.25
N PRO A 246 36.00 -37.45 3.93
CA PRO A 246 35.08 -37.22 5.04
C PRO A 246 35.79 -36.56 6.23
N VAL A 247 35.02 -35.96 7.13
CA VAL A 247 35.48 -35.44 8.40
C VAL A 247 35.20 -36.47 9.50
N GLN A 248 36.22 -36.82 10.25
CA GLN A 248 36.12 -37.70 11.40
C GLN A 248 35.83 -36.88 12.67
N ILE A 249 34.83 -37.32 13.43
CA ILE A 249 34.51 -36.79 14.76
C ILE A 249 34.75 -37.90 15.79
N GLU A 250 35.47 -37.56 16.85
CA GLU A 250 35.57 -38.37 18.07
C GLU A 250 34.77 -37.68 19.17
N ALA A 251 33.70 -38.33 19.61
CA ALA A 251 32.83 -37.87 20.69
C ALA A 251 32.77 -38.92 21.80
N LYS A 252 32.10 -38.58 22.91
CA LYS A 252 31.95 -39.48 24.08
C LYS A 252 31.39 -40.86 23.74
N ASP A 253 30.53 -40.95 22.72
CA ASP A 253 29.85 -42.19 22.28
C ASP A 253 30.61 -42.96 21.19
N GLY A 254 31.74 -42.44 20.71
CA GLY A 254 32.64 -43.12 19.78
C GLY A 254 33.10 -42.25 18.61
N VAL A 255 33.57 -42.91 17.55
CA VAL A 255 34.10 -42.27 16.34
C VAL A 255 33.11 -42.40 15.19
N ALA A 256 32.83 -41.30 14.51
CA ALA A 256 31.93 -41.25 13.35
C ALA A 256 32.54 -40.46 12.18
N LEU A 257 32.11 -40.79 10.96
CA LEU A 257 32.51 -40.10 9.72
C LEU A 257 31.32 -39.34 9.13
N TYR A 258 31.57 -38.10 8.74
CA TYR A 258 30.60 -37.20 8.13
C TYR A 258 31.15 -36.63 6.83
N ASP A 259 30.27 -36.26 5.90
CA ASP A 259 30.68 -35.59 4.65
C ASP A 259 31.08 -34.13 4.92
N ALA A 260 30.49 -33.51 5.93
CA ALA A 260 30.82 -32.16 6.38
C ALA A 260 30.51 -31.98 7.88
N VAL A 261 31.16 -30.97 8.49
CA VAL A 261 30.94 -30.59 9.88
C VAL A 261 30.70 -29.09 9.99
N VAL A 262 29.64 -28.70 10.69
CA VAL A 262 29.39 -27.32 11.09
C VAL A 262 29.78 -27.16 12.56
N CYS A 263 30.85 -26.43 12.81
CA CYS A 263 31.29 -26.04 14.15
C CYS A 263 30.49 -24.81 14.59
N ALA A 264 29.45 -25.03 15.39
CA ALA A 264 28.53 -24.01 15.93
C ALA A 264 28.79 -23.67 17.41
N THR A 265 30.00 -23.92 17.89
CA THR A 265 30.49 -23.62 19.24
C THR A 265 31.23 -22.28 19.32
N HIS A 266 31.65 -21.88 20.52
CA HIS A 266 32.64 -20.83 20.68
C HIS A 266 33.95 -21.18 19.93
N SER A 267 34.63 -20.16 19.44
CA SER A 267 35.84 -20.33 18.61
C SER A 267 36.99 -20.99 19.36
N ASP A 268 37.13 -20.77 20.66
CA ASP A 268 38.12 -21.44 21.52
C ASP A 268 37.82 -22.94 21.69
N THR A 269 36.55 -23.29 21.81
CA THR A 269 36.06 -24.68 21.88
C THR A 269 36.33 -25.39 20.55
N THR A 270 36.01 -24.75 19.43
CA THR A 270 36.33 -25.27 18.09
C THR A 270 37.83 -25.45 17.90
N LEU A 271 38.63 -24.46 18.34
CA LEU A 271 40.08 -24.50 18.26
C LEU A 271 40.66 -25.69 19.04
N HIS A 272 40.10 -25.99 20.22
CA HIS A 272 40.49 -27.13 21.02
C HIS A 272 40.18 -28.47 20.32
N MET A 273 38.97 -28.60 19.75
CA MET A 273 38.54 -29.81 19.04
C MET A 273 39.35 -30.09 17.76
N LEU A 274 39.82 -29.06 17.06
CA LEU A 274 40.65 -29.21 15.86
C LEU A 274 42.13 -29.54 16.16
N ASN A 275 42.54 -29.42 17.43
CA ASN A 275 43.85 -29.73 18.04
C ASN A 275 45.10 -29.64 17.12
N PRO A 276 45.94 -28.59 17.22
CA PRO A 276 47.07 -28.33 16.32
C PRO A 276 48.30 -29.28 16.46
N THR A 277 48.26 -30.30 17.31
CA THR A 277 49.48 -31.00 17.78
C THR A 277 49.81 -32.35 17.13
N THR A 278 49.07 -32.85 16.13
CA THR A 278 49.27 -34.23 15.64
C THR A 278 49.49 -34.46 14.14
N SER A 279 49.79 -33.45 13.33
CA SER A 279 50.28 -33.70 11.97
C SER A 279 51.39 -32.75 11.56
N ALA A 280 52.59 -33.32 11.36
CA ALA A 280 53.74 -32.68 10.72
C ALA A 280 53.54 -32.41 9.22
N ASP A 281 52.31 -32.56 8.72
CA ASP A 281 51.92 -32.20 7.36
C ASP A 281 51.27 -30.82 7.38
N SER A 282 51.97 -29.84 6.80
CA SER A 282 51.52 -28.46 6.62
C SER A 282 50.30 -28.41 5.69
N ASN A 283 49.11 -28.70 6.20
CA ASN A 283 47.87 -28.45 5.49
C ASN A 283 47.51 -26.96 5.67
N THR A 284 47.84 -26.16 4.67
CA THR A 284 47.60 -24.70 4.62
C THR A 284 46.15 -24.32 4.92
N ASP A 285 45.20 -25.19 4.53
CA ASP A 285 43.77 -24.95 4.75
C ASP A 285 43.35 -25.01 6.22
N LEU A 286 43.95 -25.91 7.02
CA LEU A 286 43.63 -26.01 8.44
C LEU A 286 44.23 -24.84 9.23
N GLU A 287 45.46 -24.42 8.92
CA GLU A 287 46.07 -23.27 9.59
C GLU A 287 45.29 -21.97 9.36
N GLU A 288 44.73 -21.76 8.17
CA GLU A 288 43.86 -20.61 7.91
C GLU A 288 42.59 -20.61 8.78
N ILE A 289 41.98 -21.79 9.02
CA ILE A 289 40.85 -21.94 9.94
C ILE A 289 41.28 -21.61 11.38
N LEU A 290 42.39 -22.20 11.83
CA LEU A 290 42.90 -22.01 13.20
C LEU A 290 43.24 -20.53 13.48
N ASP A 291 43.80 -19.83 12.51
CA ASP A 291 44.12 -18.40 12.61
C ASP A 291 42.87 -17.53 12.78
N VAL A 292 41.79 -17.82 12.04
CA VAL A 292 40.49 -17.14 12.23
C VAL A 292 39.93 -17.38 13.64
N LEU A 293 40.05 -18.60 14.17
CA LEU A 293 39.50 -18.97 15.48
C LEU A 293 40.26 -18.31 16.65
N ARG A 294 41.60 -18.15 16.53
CA ARG A 294 42.47 -17.56 17.57
C ARG A 294 42.16 -16.08 17.84
N GLY A 295 41.68 -15.33 16.85
CA GLY A 295 41.45 -13.89 16.95
C GLY A 295 40.21 -13.44 17.74
N ILE A 296 39.50 -14.37 18.38
CA ILE A 296 38.26 -14.11 19.12
C ILE A 296 38.42 -14.59 20.58
N PRO A 297 38.84 -13.70 21.50
CA PRO A 297 38.88 -14.02 22.94
C PRO A 297 37.50 -13.94 23.60
N TYR A 298 37.34 -14.57 24.76
CA TYR A 298 36.10 -14.57 25.55
C TYR A 298 36.32 -14.06 26.98
N SER A 299 35.26 -13.48 27.56
CA SER A 299 35.17 -13.13 28.98
C SER A 299 34.04 -13.89 29.63
N GLU A 300 34.31 -14.52 30.78
CA GLU A 300 33.26 -15.10 31.63
C GLU A 300 32.51 -14.00 32.41
N ASN A 301 31.21 -14.20 32.60
CA ASN A 301 30.33 -13.36 33.41
C ASN A 301 29.51 -14.24 34.35
N ASP A 302 29.38 -13.81 35.62
CA ASP A 302 28.49 -14.45 36.58
C ASP A 302 27.05 -13.99 36.35
N VAL A 303 26.11 -14.92 36.24
CA VAL A 303 24.67 -14.67 36.05
C VAL A 303 23.89 -15.24 37.22
N TRP A 304 23.05 -14.41 37.82
CA TRP A 304 22.24 -14.75 39.00
C TRP A 304 20.76 -14.48 38.75
N LEU A 305 19.90 -15.44 39.07
CA LEU A 305 18.46 -15.23 39.19
C LEU A 305 18.10 -15.13 40.68
N HIS A 306 17.50 -14.02 41.11
CA HIS A 306 17.18 -13.78 42.52
C HIS A 306 16.04 -12.78 42.72
N THR A 307 15.69 -12.53 43.98
CA THR A 307 14.67 -11.54 44.43
C THR A 307 15.24 -10.41 45.28
N ASP A 308 16.56 -10.37 45.51
CA ASP A 308 17.23 -9.29 46.26
C ASP A 308 17.17 -7.93 45.55
N SER A 309 16.34 -7.01 46.06
CA SER A 309 16.18 -5.66 45.54
C SER A 309 17.32 -4.70 45.87
N SER A 310 18.32 -5.11 46.66
CA SER A 310 19.52 -4.29 46.91
C SER A 310 20.43 -4.15 45.69
N LEU A 311 20.26 -5.04 44.69
CA LEU A 311 20.90 -5.00 43.38
C LEU A 311 20.03 -4.28 42.34
N MET A 312 19.36 -3.20 42.75
CA MET A 312 18.56 -2.31 41.92
C MET A 312 18.79 -0.84 42.35
N PRO A 313 18.41 0.16 41.52
CA PRO A 313 18.43 1.56 41.95
C PRO A 313 17.66 1.78 43.26
N ARG A 314 18.14 2.70 44.11
CA ARG A 314 17.53 3.01 45.41
C ARG A 314 16.15 3.63 45.25
N ASP A 315 16.01 4.56 44.30
CA ASP A 315 14.69 5.07 43.93
C ASP A 315 13.98 4.06 43.03
N ARG A 316 12.91 3.45 43.54
CA ARG A 316 12.09 2.50 42.78
C ARG A 316 11.53 3.11 41.49
N LYS A 317 11.34 4.43 41.41
CA LYS A 317 10.93 5.10 40.17
C LYS A 317 11.98 5.03 39.07
N ALA A 318 13.25 4.87 39.45
CA ALA A 318 14.34 4.70 38.51
C ALA A 318 14.45 3.26 38.00
N TRP A 319 13.69 2.30 38.55
CA TRP A 319 13.75 0.91 38.08
C TRP A 319 13.35 0.84 36.62
N ALA A 320 14.18 0.13 35.86
CA ALA A 320 14.03 -0.06 34.44
C ALA A 320 14.21 -1.55 34.10
N SER A 321 13.98 -1.91 32.85
CA SER A 321 14.13 -3.30 32.39
C SER A 321 15.57 -3.78 32.48
N TRP A 322 16.56 -2.88 32.37
CA TRP A 322 17.96 -3.15 32.68
C TRP A 322 18.61 -1.96 33.39
N ASN A 323 19.30 -2.25 34.49
CA ASN A 323 19.79 -1.28 35.45
C ASN A 323 21.29 -1.44 35.62
N CYS A 324 22.03 -0.43 35.22
CA CYS A 324 23.48 -0.39 35.35
C CYS A 324 23.84 0.17 36.74
N LEU A 325 24.54 -0.63 37.55
CA LEU A 325 24.96 -0.25 38.89
C LEU A 325 26.48 -0.11 38.91
N THR A 326 26.97 1.05 39.35
CA THR A 326 28.41 1.32 39.46
C THR A 326 28.81 1.64 40.90
N GLY A 327 29.89 0.99 41.36
CA GLY A 327 30.51 1.27 42.65
C GLY A 327 31.47 2.46 42.61
N SER A 328 32.19 2.68 43.72
CA SER A 328 33.13 3.80 43.88
C SER A 328 34.18 3.87 42.77
N ALA A 329 34.57 5.07 42.34
CA ALA A 329 35.46 5.31 41.19
C ALA A 329 36.84 4.59 41.26
N ALA A 330 37.29 4.15 42.44
CA ALA A 330 38.53 3.41 42.64
C ALA A 330 38.37 1.89 42.41
N GLU A 331 37.19 1.33 42.65
CA GLU A 331 36.88 -0.10 42.48
C GLU A 331 36.32 -0.41 41.07
N ALA A 332 35.72 0.59 40.41
CA ALA A 332 35.08 0.47 39.09
C ALA A 332 36.04 0.31 37.90
N GLN A 333 37.37 0.48 38.07
CA GLN A 333 38.31 0.48 36.95
C GLN A 333 38.67 -0.90 36.38
N ASN A 334 38.55 -1.98 37.18
CA ASN A 334 39.04 -3.32 36.80
C ASN A 334 37.98 -4.44 36.82
N ARG A 335 36.75 -4.17 37.27
CA ARG A 335 35.67 -5.18 37.31
C ARG A 335 34.66 -4.93 36.19
N ALA A 336 34.09 -6.01 35.64
CA ALA A 336 32.95 -5.90 34.73
C ALA A 336 31.77 -5.19 35.43
N VAL A 337 31.00 -4.43 34.66
CA VAL A 337 29.89 -3.63 35.19
C VAL A 337 28.74 -4.54 35.64
N CYS A 338 28.15 -4.20 36.78
CA CYS A 338 26.95 -4.86 37.29
C CYS A 338 25.73 -4.41 36.50
N VAL A 339 24.99 -5.35 35.91
CA VAL A 339 23.74 -5.09 35.20
C VAL A 339 22.65 -5.96 35.78
N SER A 340 21.61 -5.35 36.31
CA SER A 340 20.45 -6.05 36.87
C SER A 340 19.23 -5.87 35.97
N TYR A 341 18.71 -6.96 35.41
CA TYR A 341 17.50 -6.98 34.62
C TYR A 341 16.28 -7.19 35.50
N TRP A 342 15.33 -6.26 35.51
CA TRP A 342 14.03 -6.49 36.13
C TRP A 342 13.13 -7.26 35.16
N VAL A 343 13.16 -8.59 35.29
CA VAL A 343 12.55 -9.48 34.29
C VAL A 343 11.03 -9.42 34.28
N ASN A 344 10.40 -8.88 35.33
CA ASN A 344 8.96 -8.61 35.31
C ASN A 344 8.57 -7.64 34.20
N SER A 345 9.32 -6.55 34.06
CA SER A 345 9.11 -5.53 33.02
C SER A 345 9.66 -6.00 31.67
N LEU A 346 10.88 -6.54 31.66
CA LEU A 346 11.56 -6.95 30.44
C LEU A 346 10.86 -8.12 29.74
N GLN A 347 10.46 -9.14 30.50
CA GLN A 347 9.89 -10.39 29.97
C GLN A 347 8.36 -10.47 30.14
N SER A 348 7.70 -9.38 30.56
CA SER A 348 6.24 -9.33 30.73
C SER A 348 5.70 -10.44 31.64
N LEU A 349 6.34 -10.67 32.79
CA LEU A 349 5.89 -11.68 33.75
C LEU A 349 4.49 -11.31 34.30
N PRO A 350 3.66 -12.31 34.67
CA PRO A 350 2.34 -12.04 35.23
C PRO A 350 2.45 -11.23 36.53
N SER A 351 1.42 -10.43 36.83
CA SER A 351 1.38 -9.58 38.04
C SER A 351 1.44 -10.35 39.36
N SER A 352 1.22 -11.67 39.33
CA SER A 352 1.39 -12.56 40.48
C SER A 352 2.85 -12.94 40.77
N ALA A 353 3.77 -12.69 39.84
CA ALA A 353 5.19 -12.98 40.03
C ALA A 353 5.81 -11.98 41.04
N PRO A 354 6.71 -12.43 41.93
CA PRO A 354 7.50 -11.51 42.75
C PRO A 354 8.43 -10.68 41.85
N ASP A 355 9.00 -9.61 42.40
CA ASP A 355 10.07 -8.87 41.71
C ASP A 355 11.28 -9.79 41.53
N LEU A 356 11.51 -10.22 40.29
CA LEU A 356 12.57 -11.12 39.89
C LEU A 356 13.63 -10.33 39.13
N PHE A 357 14.88 -10.66 39.43
CA PHE A 357 16.05 -10.01 38.86
C PHE A 357 17.00 -11.04 38.27
N VAL A 358 17.50 -10.73 37.06
CA VAL A 358 18.66 -11.42 36.49
C VAL A 358 19.83 -10.46 36.56
N THR A 359 20.80 -10.71 37.44
CA THR A 359 21.95 -9.82 37.62
C THR A 359 23.24 -10.43 37.11
N LEU A 360 23.92 -9.67 36.27
CA LEU A 360 25.25 -9.92 35.75
C LEU A 360 26.29 -9.26 36.65
N ASN A 361 27.33 -10.00 37.03
CA ASN A 361 28.51 -9.49 37.74
C ASN A 361 28.17 -8.57 38.92
N PRO A 362 27.40 -9.06 39.92
CA PRO A 362 26.80 -8.21 40.93
C PRO A 362 27.88 -7.50 41.77
N VAL A 363 27.61 -6.25 42.17
CA VAL A 363 28.56 -5.43 42.96
C VAL A 363 28.86 -6.06 44.33
N HIS A 364 27.88 -6.76 44.90
CA HIS A 364 27.97 -7.66 46.05
C HIS A 364 27.15 -8.92 45.76
N GLU A 365 27.45 -10.06 46.38
CA GLU A 365 26.64 -11.27 46.16
C GLU A 365 25.20 -11.05 46.66
N PRO A 366 24.18 -11.58 45.95
CA PRO A 366 22.79 -11.48 46.39
C PRO A 366 22.59 -12.10 47.78
N ALA A 367 21.68 -11.52 48.58
CA ALA A 367 21.42 -11.97 49.95
C ALA A 367 21.02 -13.46 50.03
N GLU A 368 21.50 -14.15 51.07
CA GLU A 368 21.21 -15.55 51.31
C GLU A 368 19.69 -15.80 51.40
N GLY A 369 19.21 -16.87 50.75
CA GLY A 369 17.78 -17.20 50.67
C GLY A 369 16.98 -16.47 49.59
N THR A 370 17.58 -15.50 48.86
CA THR A 370 16.93 -14.81 47.73
C THR A 370 17.28 -15.38 46.37
N VAL A 371 18.29 -16.26 46.31
CA VAL A 371 18.87 -16.82 45.08
C VAL A 371 18.09 -18.05 44.61
N HIS A 372 17.70 -18.04 43.34
CA HIS A 372 17.06 -19.18 42.66
C HIS A 372 18.05 -19.95 41.80
N ARG A 373 18.94 -19.24 41.06
CA ARG A 373 19.92 -19.85 40.15
C ARG A 373 21.21 -19.02 40.10
N ARG A 374 22.35 -19.69 39.97
CA ARG A 374 23.66 -19.12 39.64
C ARG A 374 24.29 -19.92 38.51
N LEU A 375 24.84 -19.26 37.50
CA LEU A 375 25.60 -19.90 36.42
C LEU A 375 26.62 -18.92 35.81
N LYS A 376 27.47 -19.42 34.93
CA LYS A 376 28.44 -18.62 34.17
C LYS A 376 28.12 -18.68 32.70
N LEU A 377 28.17 -17.53 32.03
CA LEU A 377 28.08 -17.40 30.57
C LEU A 377 29.30 -16.63 30.07
N ALA A 378 29.74 -16.91 28.85
CA ALA A 378 30.91 -16.26 28.26
C ALA A 378 30.52 -15.45 27.03
N HIS A 379 31.04 -14.22 26.92
CA HIS A 379 30.83 -13.34 25.78
C HIS A 379 32.12 -13.10 25.00
N PRO A 380 32.07 -13.00 23.66
CA PRO A 380 33.22 -12.63 22.86
C PRO A 380 33.66 -11.19 23.14
N ILE A 381 34.96 -10.96 23.20
CA ILE A 381 35.56 -9.63 23.32
C ILE A 381 35.98 -9.19 21.92
N PHE A 382 35.47 -8.04 21.48
CA PHE A 382 35.78 -7.51 20.14
C PHE A 382 36.91 -6.48 20.17
N GLY A 383 37.97 -6.78 19.41
CA GLY A 383 39.08 -5.86 19.12
C GLY A 383 39.43 -5.80 17.63
N PRO A 384 40.48 -5.08 17.24
CA PRO A 384 40.94 -5.02 15.85
C PRO A 384 41.23 -6.39 15.22
N GLU A 385 41.78 -7.33 16.00
CA GLU A 385 42.06 -8.70 15.58
C GLU A 385 40.78 -9.50 15.31
N SER A 386 39.76 -9.34 16.16
CA SER A 386 38.46 -9.98 15.99
C SER A 386 37.77 -9.52 14.71
N VAL A 387 37.83 -8.22 14.39
CA VAL A 387 37.30 -7.66 13.15
C VAL A 387 38.01 -8.24 11.92
N SER A 388 39.34 -8.37 11.99
CA SER A 388 40.13 -9.00 10.92
C SER A 388 39.74 -10.47 10.71
N SER A 389 39.56 -11.20 11.81
CA SER A 389 39.20 -12.62 11.80
C SER A 389 37.80 -12.85 11.22
N GLN A 390 36.81 -12.05 11.65
CA GLN A 390 35.45 -12.08 11.12
C GLN A 390 35.40 -11.85 9.60
N ALA A 391 36.19 -10.90 9.09
CA ALA A 391 36.25 -10.60 7.66
C ALA A 391 36.79 -11.77 6.81
N ARG A 392 37.53 -12.70 7.44
CA ARG A 392 38.11 -13.89 6.79
C ARG A 392 37.25 -15.15 6.93
N VAL A 393 36.21 -15.15 7.76
CA VAL A 393 35.31 -16.31 7.89
C VAL A 393 34.81 -16.82 6.51
N PRO A 394 34.37 -15.96 5.55
CA PRO A 394 33.91 -16.44 4.25
C PRO A 394 34.98 -17.18 3.43
N THR A 395 36.28 -16.89 3.65
CA THR A 395 37.36 -17.50 2.87
C THR A 395 37.72 -18.90 3.35
N VAL A 396 37.30 -19.27 4.57
CA VAL A 396 37.60 -20.57 5.19
C VAL A 396 36.43 -21.55 5.19
N GLN A 397 35.23 -21.13 4.79
CA GLN A 397 34.05 -22.01 4.75
C GLN A 397 34.25 -23.18 3.79
N GLY A 398 34.05 -24.41 4.29
CA GLY A 398 34.13 -25.65 3.52
C GLY A 398 35.53 -26.22 3.34
N LYS A 399 36.58 -25.51 3.79
CA LYS A 399 37.96 -26.02 3.77
C LYS A 399 38.07 -27.28 4.62
N GLY A 400 38.52 -28.38 3.99
CA GLY A 400 38.60 -29.69 4.65
C GLY A 400 37.25 -30.26 5.11
N GLY A 401 36.13 -29.80 4.54
CA GLY A 401 34.78 -30.20 4.95
C GLY A 401 34.27 -29.53 6.23
N ILE A 402 34.98 -28.50 6.72
CA ILE A 402 34.66 -27.80 7.97
C ILE A 402 33.99 -26.45 7.65
N TYR A 403 32.91 -26.15 8.35
CA TYR A 403 32.17 -24.91 8.27
C TYR A 403 32.07 -24.28 9.67
N LEU A 404 32.20 -22.96 9.74
CA LEU A 404 32.15 -22.21 10.99
C LEU A 404 30.83 -21.42 11.08
N ALA A 405 30.18 -21.49 12.23
CA ALA A 405 29.01 -20.68 12.55
C ALA A 405 29.04 -20.29 14.04
N GLY A 406 28.51 -19.12 14.38
CA GLY A 406 28.50 -18.65 15.76
C GLY A 406 28.22 -17.15 15.86
N ALA A 407 27.68 -16.72 17.00
CA ALA A 407 27.41 -15.30 17.24
C ALA A 407 28.69 -14.43 17.18
N TRP A 408 29.85 -15.05 17.45
CA TRP A 408 31.16 -14.41 17.33
C TRP A 408 31.54 -13.99 15.90
N CYS A 409 30.85 -14.48 14.87
CA CYS A 409 31.06 -14.05 13.49
C CYS A 409 30.53 -12.62 13.21
N GLY A 410 29.83 -12.00 14.18
CA GLY A 410 29.31 -10.63 14.09
C GLY A 410 29.49 -9.84 15.39
N TYR A 411 28.41 -9.28 15.94
CA TYR A 411 28.45 -8.49 17.18
C TYR A 411 28.21 -9.30 18.46
N GLY A 412 28.07 -10.63 18.36
CA GLY A 412 27.85 -11.50 19.52
C GLY A 412 26.39 -11.69 19.91
N PHE A 413 25.43 -11.25 19.08
CA PHE A 413 23.99 -11.38 19.35
C PHE A 413 23.37 -12.59 18.63
N HIS A 414 22.13 -12.92 19.01
CA HIS A 414 21.39 -14.04 18.39
C HIS A 414 21.22 -13.90 16.88
N GLU A 415 21.00 -12.67 16.38
CA GLU A 415 20.94 -12.41 14.93
C GLU A 415 22.23 -12.82 14.23
N ASP A 416 23.39 -12.51 14.81
CA ASP A 416 24.70 -12.87 14.25
C ASP A 416 24.89 -14.40 14.22
N GLY A 417 24.39 -15.08 15.24
CA GLY A 417 24.39 -16.54 15.31
C GLY A 417 23.56 -17.18 14.19
N ILE A 418 22.34 -16.70 13.95
CA ILE A 418 21.49 -17.22 12.86
C ILE A 418 22.07 -16.84 11.50
N LYS A 419 22.51 -15.59 11.34
CA LYS A 419 23.10 -15.12 10.09
C LYS A 419 24.33 -15.96 9.71
N SER A 420 25.24 -16.23 10.65
CA SER A 420 26.41 -17.07 10.37
C SER A 420 26.04 -18.51 10.03
N ALA A 421 25.00 -19.08 10.66
CA ALA A 421 24.46 -20.37 10.28
C ALA A 421 23.91 -20.37 8.84
N VAL A 422 23.12 -19.34 8.48
CA VAL A 422 22.59 -19.14 7.13
C VAL A 422 23.73 -19.04 6.10
N ASP A 423 24.75 -18.23 6.38
CA ASP A 423 25.91 -18.06 5.49
C ASP A 423 26.67 -19.39 5.30
N ALA A 424 26.87 -20.15 6.38
CA ALA A 424 27.52 -21.45 6.35
C ALA A 424 26.74 -22.48 5.49
N VAL A 425 25.44 -22.67 5.77
CA VAL A 425 24.64 -23.67 5.05
C VAL A 425 24.37 -23.27 3.60
N THR A 426 24.26 -21.97 3.31
CA THR A 426 24.14 -21.48 1.92
C THR A 426 25.40 -21.76 1.13
N THR A 427 26.58 -21.65 1.75
CA THR A 427 27.86 -22.05 1.14
C THR A 427 27.91 -23.56 0.87
N MET A 428 27.17 -24.37 1.64
CA MET A 428 26.98 -25.80 1.40
C MET A 428 25.96 -26.11 0.28
N GLY A 429 25.37 -25.10 -0.36
CA GLY A 429 24.34 -25.25 -1.38
C GLY A 429 22.92 -25.40 -0.83
N ALA A 430 22.69 -25.16 0.46
CA ALA A 430 21.35 -25.12 1.04
C ALA A 430 20.59 -23.86 0.60
N THR A 431 19.27 -23.97 0.51
CA THR A 431 18.35 -22.84 0.34
C THR A 431 17.66 -22.52 1.65
N ILE A 432 17.35 -21.25 1.88
CA ILE A 432 16.61 -20.82 3.07
C ILE A 432 15.15 -20.51 2.72
N PRO A 433 14.17 -20.81 3.60
CA PRO A 433 12.76 -20.65 3.28
C PRO A 433 12.25 -19.20 3.46
N TRP A 434 13.13 -18.24 3.78
CA TRP A 434 12.77 -16.84 3.97
C TRP A 434 13.80 -15.89 3.34
N MET A 435 13.35 -14.67 3.07
CA MET A 435 14.22 -13.53 2.78
C MET A 435 14.22 -12.60 3.99
N PRO A 436 15.39 -12.30 4.60
CA PRO A 436 15.46 -11.37 5.72
C PRO A 436 14.97 -9.98 5.28
N ARG A 437 13.96 -9.45 5.94
CA ARG A 437 13.35 -8.15 5.63
C ARG A 437 13.46 -7.23 6.84
N THR A 438 14.40 -6.29 6.76
CA THR A 438 14.55 -5.23 7.77
C THR A 438 13.37 -4.26 7.70
N THR A 439 12.77 -3.94 8.85
CA THR A 439 11.74 -2.92 8.98
C THR A 439 12.30 -1.62 9.54
N SER A 440 11.62 -0.49 9.28
CA SER A 440 11.97 0.81 9.87
C SER A 440 11.04 1.15 11.03
N PRO A 441 11.55 1.59 12.18
CA PRO A 441 10.71 2.12 13.25
C PRO A 441 10.27 3.57 12.99
N LYS A 442 10.83 4.22 11.96
CA LYS A 442 10.53 5.61 11.60
C LYS A 442 9.23 5.65 10.78
N ILE A 443 8.22 6.33 11.31
CA ILE A 443 6.90 6.49 10.69
C ILE A 443 6.68 7.96 10.34
N SER A 444 6.30 8.24 9.10
CA SER A 444 5.95 9.60 8.68
C SER A 444 4.65 10.08 9.36
N TRP A 445 4.43 11.39 9.44
CA TRP A 445 3.19 11.93 10.00
C TRP A 445 1.96 11.52 9.15
N VAL A 446 2.14 11.39 7.83
CA VAL A 446 1.08 10.94 6.90
C VAL A 446 0.71 9.50 7.20
N ASP A 447 1.70 8.63 7.36
CA ASP A 447 1.46 7.21 7.66
C ASP A 447 0.89 7.03 9.06
N SER A 448 1.32 7.84 10.03
CA SER A 448 0.75 7.82 11.39
C SER A 448 -0.74 8.18 11.38
N ALA A 449 -1.13 9.17 10.57
CA ALA A 449 -2.54 9.53 10.39
C ALA A 449 -3.33 8.42 9.69
N ALA A 450 -2.74 7.79 8.67
CA ALA A 450 -3.35 6.64 7.97
C ALA A 450 -3.53 5.44 8.91
N ILE A 451 -2.51 5.06 9.69
CA ILE A 451 -2.58 4.00 10.70
C ILE A 451 -3.69 4.30 11.71
N THR A 452 -3.78 5.54 12.20
CA THR A 452 -4.81 5.94 13.17
C THR A 452 -6.23 5.83 12.59
N MET A 453 -6.40 6.22 11.32
CA MET A 453 -7.69 6.11 10.63
C MET A 453 -8.06 4.63 10.38
N PHE A 454 -7.10 3.82 9.93
CA PHE A 454 -7.27 2.39 9.75
C PHE A 454 -7.65 1.73 11.06
N ASP A 455 -6.94 2.04 12.15
CA ASP A 455 -7.18 1.44 13.47
C ASP A 455 -8.59 1.72 13.99
N LYS A 456 -9.06 2.96 13.87
CA LYS A 456 -10.44 3.33 14.22
C LYS A 456 -11.46 2.57 13.37
N PHE A 457 -11.21 2.44 12.07
CA PHE A 457 -12.10 1.73 11.16
C PHE A 457 -12.11 0.22 11.43
N ALA A 458 -10.95 -0.41 11.58
CA ALA A 458 -10.83 -1.84 11.83
C ALA A 458 -11.47 -2.25 13.16
N LYS A 459 -11.32 -1.43 14.23
CA LYS A 459 -11.95 -1.66 15.54
C LYS A 459 -13.47 -1.78 15.48
N ILE A 460 -14.11 -0.99 14.61
CA ILE A 460 -15.56 -1.04 14.46
C ILE A 460 -16.00 -2.08 13.45
N SER A 461 -15.16 -2.45 12.47
CA SER A 461 -15.55 -3.30 11.34
C SER A 461 -15.19 -4.78 11.51
N ILE A 462 -14.16 -5.12 12.29
CA ILE A 462 -13.70 -6.50 12.49
C ILE A 462 -14.21 -7.00 13.84
N THR A 463 -15.32 -7.74 13.80
CA THR A 463 -16.03 -8.23 14.99
C THR A 463 -16.01 -9.76 15.10
N THR A 464 -15.85 -10.47 13.98
CA THR A 464 -15.80 -11.94 13.91
C THR A 464 -14.39 -12.43 13.57
N GLY A 465 -13.81 -13.29 14.42
CA GLY A 465 -12.42 -13.72 14.30
C GLY A 465 -11.43 -12.72 14.89
N ARG A 466 -10.16 -13.15 15.05
CA ARG A 466 -9.05 -12.33 15.51
C ARG A 466 -8.14 -11.96 14.34
N LEU A 467 -7.82 -10.68 14.24
CA LEU A 467 -6.81 -10.17 13.32
C LEU A 467 -5.78 -9.35 14.09
N ARG A 468 -4.53 -9.78 14.03
CA ARG A 468 -3.40 -9.09 14.67
C ARG A 468 -2.41 -8.61 13.63
N PHE A 469 -2.16 -7.31 13.59
CA PHE A 469 -1.11 -6.70 12.78
C PHE A 469 0.13 -6.42 13.62
N ILE A 470 1.28 -6.92 13.18
CA ILE A 470 2.58 -6.52 13.69
C ILE A 470 3.13 -5.43 12.76
N LEU A 471 3.29 -4.22 13.27
CA LEU A 471 3.74 -3.05 12.52
C LEU A 471 5.26 -3.08 12.26
N PRO A 472 5.78 -2.29 11.29
CA PRO A 472 7.22 -2.19 11.04
C PRO A 472 8.02 -1.76 12.27
N THR A 473 7.39 -1.03 13.19
CA THR A 473 7.98 -0.63 14.48
C THR A 473 8.12 -1.78 15.48
N GLY A 474 7.43 -2.90 15.28
CA GLY A 474 7.27 -3.96 16.27
C GLY A 474 6.05 -3.79 17.20
N ALA A 475 5.33 -2.67 17.11
CA ALA A 475 4.07 -2.46 17.80
C ALA A 475 2.95 -3.33 17.20
N GLU A 476 1.84 -3.49 17.93
CA GLU A 476 0.72 -4.34 17.50
C GLU A 476 -0.60 -3.58 17.43
N LEU A 477 -1.43 -3.99 16.47
CA LEU A 477 -2.84 -3.65 16.39
C LEU A 477 -3.66 -4.95 16.39
N CYS A 478 -4.61 -5.09 17.31
CA CYS A 478 -5.41 -6.30 17.47
C CYS A 478 -6.90 -5.99 17.35
N TYR A 479 -7.64 -6.82 16.59
CA TYR A 479 -9.07 -6.67 16.36
C TYR A 479 -9.80 -8.00 16.54
N GLY A 480 -11.05 -7.92 17.02
CA GLY A 480 -11.92 -9.08 17.26
C GLY A 480 -11.41 -10.07 18.32
N GLN A 481 -11.94 -11.29 18.30
CA GLN A 481 -11.61 -12.39 19.23
C GLN A 481 -11.52 -13.72 18.48
N PRO A 482 -10.69 -14.68 18.92
CA PRO A 482 -10.57 -15.97 18.25
C PRO A 482 -11.94 -16.65 18.18
N ALA A 483 -12.33 -17.07 16.99
CA ALA A 483 -13.60 -17.76 16.74
C ALA A 483 -13.35 -18.97 15.83
N PRO A 484 -14.02 -20.11 16.10
CA PRO A 484 -13.99 -21.23 15.17
C PRO A 484 -14.63 -20.79 13.85
N ALA A 485 -14.12 -21.31 12.76
CA ALA A 485 -14.74 -21.12 11.47
C ALA A 485 -16.10 -21.84 11.47
N PRO A 486 -17.20 -21.20 11.03
CA PRO A 486 -18.47 -21.89 10.92
C PRO A 486 -18.38 -22.98 9.84
N LEU A 487 -18.50 -24.25 10.26
CA LEU A 487 -18.59 -25.42 9.38
C LEU A 487 -19.99 -26.02 9.52
N VAL A 488 -20.68 -26.21 8.40
CA VAL A 488 -21.97 -26.91 8.36
C VAL A 488 -21.70 -28.39 8.07
N GLU A 489 -22.36 -29.27 8.82
CA GLU A 489 -22.33 -30.73 8.60
C GLU A 489 -22.72 -31.06 7.15
N GLY A 490 -21.90 -31.84 6.45
CA GLY A 490 -22.02 -32.14 5.02
C GLY A 490 -21.35 -31.12 4.07
N GLN A 491 -20.78 -30.03 4.58
CA GLN A 491 -19.96 -29.07 3.82
C GLN A 491 -18.52 -29.00 4.30
N GLU A 492 -18.01 -30.06 4.94
CA GLU A 492 -16.67 -30.12 5.54
C GLU A 492 -15.57 -29.90 4.51
N TRP A 493 -15.75 -30.40 3.28
CA TRP A 493 -14.80 -30.21 2.19
C TRP A 493 -14.74 -28.75 1.67
N ARG A 494 -15.75 -27.94 2.00
CA ARG A 494 -15.82 -26.49 1.71
C ARG A 494 -15.32 -25.62 2.87
N GLY A 495 -14.83 -26.24 3.95
CA GLY A 495 -14.67 -25.59 5.25
C GLY A 495 -13.85 -24.31 5.27
N ARG A 496 -14.30 -23.34 6.07
CA ARG A 496 -13.56 -22.10 6.29
C ARG A 496 -12.35 -22.32 7.20
N PRO A 497 -11.27 -21.58 6.97
CA PRO A 497 -10.12 -21.57 7.87
C PRO A 497 -10.45 -20.98 9.26
N PRO A 498 -9.77 -21.39 10.35
CA PRO A 498 -9.83 -20.71 11.64
C PRO A 498 -9.65 -19.20 11.46
N LEU A 499 -10.52 -18.43 12.11
CA LEU A 499 -10.54 -16.98 11.99
C LEU A 499 -9.59 -16.37 13.03
N ASP A 500 -8.32 -16.76 12.99
CA ASP A 500 -7.26 -16.21 13.83
C ASP A 500 -6.00 -16.02 13.00
N VAL A 501 -5.64 -14.76 12.73
CA VAL A 501 -4.64 -14.42 11.74
C VAL A 501 -3.66 -13.39 12.28
N ILE A 502 -2.38 -13.65 12.04
CA ILE A 502 -1.30 -12.71 12.32
C ILE A 502 -0.69 -12.22 10.99
N VAL A 503 -0.74 -10.91 10.78
CA VAL A 503 -0.20 -10.23 9.61
C VAL A 503 0.99 -9.39 10.03
N ARG A 504 2.14 -9.55 9.36
CA ARG A 504 3.27 -8.62 9.52
C ARG A 504 3.26 -7.59 8.42
N ILE A 505 3.26 -6.32 8.80
CA ILE A 505 3.43 -5.19 7.91
C ILE A 505 4.93 -4.86 7.82
N TYR A 506 5.47 -4.86 6.61
CA TYR A 506 6.83 -4.43 6.30
C TYR A 506 6.88 -2.95 5.87
N ASN A 507 5.82 -2.46 5.23
CA ASN A 507 5.74 -1.09 4.74
C ASN A 507 4.42 -0.41 5.14
N THR A 508 4.53 0.78 5.72
CA THR A 508 3.38 1.59 6.17
C THR A 508 2.47 2.07 5.04
N SER A 509 2.93 1.99 3.78
CA SER A 509 2.12 2.31 2.60
C SER A 509 0.84 1.47 2.51
N PHE A 510 0.86 0.25 3.07
CA PHE A 510 -0.29 -0.63 3.26
C PHE A 510 -1.54 0.12 3.74
N PHE A 511 -1.41 0.87 4.83
CA PHE A 511 -2.57 1.55 5.46
C PHE A 511 -3.19 2.59 4.54
N ARG A 512 -2.35 3.33 3.81
CA ARG A 512 -2.82 4.34 2.85
C ARG A 512 -3.52 3.68 1.67
N LYS A 513 -2.96 2.60 1.11
CA LYS A 513 -3.55 1.86 0.00
C LYS A 513 -4.91 1.28 0.41
N VAL A 514 -5.00 0.60 1.55
CA VAL A 514 -6.26 0.00 2.04
C VAL A 514 -7.33 1.05 2.34
N ILE A 515 -6.99 2.20 2.96
CA ILE A 515 -7.99 3.26 3.23
C ILE A 515 -8.50 3.90 1.94
N THR A 516 -7.65 4.09 0.94
CA THR A 516 -8.01 4.86 -0.26
C THR A 516 -8.55 4.01 -1.40
N ARG A 517 -8.17 2.73 -1.45
CA ARG A 517 -8.49 1.80 -2.54
C ARG A 517 -9.07 0.46 -2.05
N HIS A 518 -9.35 0.33 -0.76
CA HIS A 518 -10.09 -0.80 -0.17
C HIS A 518 -9.46 -2.16 -0.47
N ASP A 519 -10.24 -3.09 -1.01
CA ASP A 519 -9.84 -4.43 -1.46
C ASP A 519 -8.76 -4.37 -2.56
N THR A 520 -8.87 -3.42 -3.50
CA THR A 520 -7.82 -3.19 -4.51
C THR A 520 -6.52 -2.77 -3.85
N GLY A 521 -6.60 -1.88 -2.86
CA GLY A 521 -5.44 -1.45 -2.08
C GLY A 521 -4.82 -2.57 -1.26
N LEU A 522 -5.63 -3.48 -0.71
CA LEU A 522 -5.17 -4.69 -0.03
C LEU A 522 -4.42 -5.61 -0.99
N GLY A 523 -4.98 -5.88 -2.17
CA GLY A 523 -4.35 -6.69 -3.21
C GLY A 523 -3.04 -6.08 -3.70
N GLU A 524 -3.01 -4.78 -4.00
CA GLU A 524 -1.78 -4.08 -4.40
C GLU A 524 -0.71 -4.10 -3.31
N SER A 525 -1.08 -3.90 -2.05
CA SER A 525 -0.15 -4.00 -0.94
C SER A 525 0.44 -5.41 -0.82
N TYR A 526 -0.37 -6.44 -1.09
CA TYR A 526 0.08 -7.81 -1.11
C TYR A 526 1.07 -8.07 -2.25
N MET A 527 0.75 -7.64 -3.48
CA MET A 527 1.61 -7.81 -4.65
C MET A 527 2.95 -7.08 -4.49
N ASP A 528 2.94 -5.89 -3.90
CA ASP A 528 4.14 -5.07 -3.64
C ASP A 528 4.97 -5.60 -2.46
N GLY A 529 4.48 -6.61 -1.74
CA GLY A 529 5.18 -7.19 -0.58
C GLY A 529 5.17 -6.30 0.65
N ASP A 530 4.22 -5.35 0.75
CA ASP A 530 4.08 -4.46 1.91
C ASP A 530 3.72 -5.22 3.20
N PHE A 531 3.17 -6.43 3.08
CA PHE A 531 2.83 -7.31 4.20
C PHE A 531 2.92 -8.79 3.84
N GLU A 532 2.97 -9.64 4.88
CA GLU A 532 2.74 -11.09 4.77
C GLU A 532 1.82 -11.58 5.88
N VAL A 533 1.11 -12.67 5.62
CA VAL A 533 0.51 -13.48 6.69
C VAL A 533 1.60 -14.38 7.25
N ILE A 534 1.91 -14.25 8.53
CA ILE A 534 2.99 -15.03 9.19
C ILE A 534 2.43 -16.20 10.00
N SER A 535 1.13 -16.18 10.32
CA SER A 535 0.44 -17.30 10.95
C SER A 535 -1.03 -17.29 10.54
N GLY A 536 -1.49 -18.44 10.05
CA GLY A 536 -2.87 -18.77 9.72
C GLY A 536 -3.26 -20.18 10.21
N ILE A 537 -4.23 -20.79 9.53
CA ILE A 537 -5.00 -22.04 9.78
C ILE A 537 -4.32 -23.18 10.54
N ASP A 538 -3.05 -23.42 10.25
CA ASP A 538 -2.25 -24.60 10.61
C ASP A 538 -0.83 -24.20 11.04
N GLY A 539 -0.61 -22.90 11.29
CA GLY A 539 0.72 -22.31 11.43
C GLY A 539 1.37 -21.89 10.10
N SER A 540 0.71 -22.07 8.95
CA SER A 540 1.20 -21.60 7.64
C SER A 540 0.84 -20.13 7.38
N GLY A 541 1.66 -19.46 6.57
CA GLY A 541 1.47 -18.08 6.10
C GLY A 541 0.49 -17.96 4.92
N ASP A 542 -0.68 -18.60 5.01
CA ASP A 542 -1.67 -18.57 3.92
C ASP A 542 -2.51 -17.28 3.91
N ILE A 543 -2.48 -16.57 2.78
CA ILE A 543 -3.29 -15.37 2.52
C ILE A 543 -4.80 -15.66 2.57
N GLY A 544 -5.22 -16.90 2.28
CA GLY A 544 -6.61 -17.34 2.42
C GLY A 544 -7.19 -17.12 3.82
N SER A 545 -6.37 -17.26 4.86
CA SER A 545 -6.79 -17.02 6.25
C SER A 545 -7.19 -15.55 6.47
N LEU A 546 -6.39 -14.61 5.94
CA LEU A 546 -6.70 -13.19 6.00
C LEU A 546 -8.01 -12.89 5.26
N ILE A 547 -8.17 -13.43 4.04
CA ILE A 547 -9.39 -13.23 3.26
C ILE A 547 -10.61 -13.79 3.99
N ALA A 548 -10.50 -14.92 4.70
CA ALA A 548 -11.60 -15.48 5.46
C ALA A 548 -12.05 -14.58 6.63
N VAL A 549 -11.11 -13.96 7.36
CA VAL A 549 -11.46 -12.95 8.37
C VAL A 549 -12.13 -11.74 7.72
N MET A 550 -11.60 -11.26 6.59
CA MET A 550 -12.18 -10.11 5.88
C MET A 550 -13.60 -10.41 5.39
N THR A 551 -13.83 -11.58 4.79
CA THR A 551 -15.15 -12.00 4.27
C THR A 551 -16.15 -12.33 5.37
N ALA A 552 -15.71 -12.85 6.53
CA ALA A 552 -16.55 -12.99 7.71
C ALA A 552 -17.09 -11.64 8.23
N ASN A 553 -16.41 -10.54 7.90
CA ASN A 553 -16.77 -9.19 8.31
C ASN A 553 -17.17 -8.28 7.12
N ALA A 554 -17.34 -8.83 5.90
CA ALA A 554 -17.48 -8.02 4.69
C ALA A 554 -18.69 -7.09 4.72
N HIS A 555 -19.85 -7.57 5.18
CA HIS A 555 -21.06 -6.74 5.33
C HIS A 555 -20.83 -5.55 6.28
N ASP A 556 -20.15 -5.79 7.40
CA ASP A 556 -19.83 -4.76 8.39
C ASP A 556 -18.83 -3.74 7.83
N ILE A 557 -17.81 -4.21 7.11
CA ILE A 557 -16.81 -3.40 6.40
C ILE A 557 -17.50 -2.48 5.37
N GLU A 558 -18.41 -3.01 4.54
CA GLU A 558 -19.17 -2.24 3.56
C GLU A 558 -20.07 -1.19 4.20
N LYS A 559 -20.87 -1.59 5.19
CA LYS A 559 -21.82 -0.71 5.89
C LYS A 559 -21.12 0.45 6.59
N LYS A 560 -19.95 0.19 7.19
CA LYS A 560 -19.18 1.18 7.96
C LYS A 560 -18.23 1.99 7.07
N ARG A 561 -18.10 1.69 5.77
CA ARG A 561 -17.20 2.37 4.83
C ARG A 561 -17.44 3.88 4.72
N GLY A 562 -18.68 4.33 4.95
CA GLY A 562 -19.04 5.76 5.01
C GLY A 562 -18.29 6.54 6.11
N PHE A 563 -17.80 5.87 7.15
CA PHE A 563 -16.99 6.45 8.23
C PHE A 563 -15.68 7.07 7.72
N LEU A 564 -15.12 6.55 6.62
CA LEU A 564 -13.89 7.06 6.01
C LEU A 564 -14.09 8.39 5.25
N GLY A 565 -15.33 8.88 5.14
CA GLY A 565 -15.65 10.24 4.73
C GLY A 565 -15.20 10.61 3.31
N ILE A 566 -14.48 11.73 3.17
CA ILE A 566 -14.11 12.33 1.89
C ILE A 566 -13.05 11.53 1.12
N PHE A 567 -12.20 10.78 1.81
CA PHE A 567 -11.11 9.99 1.20
C PHE A 567 -11.66 8.81 0.41
N ASN A 568 -12.66 8.13 0.97
CA ASN A 568 -13.40 7.07 0.29
C ASN A 568 -14.06 7.60 -1.01
N LYS A 569 -14.75 8.74 -0.94
CA LYS A 569 -15.39 9.36 -2.12
C LYS A 569 -14.42 9.79 -3.23
N LEU A 570 -13.18 10.17 -2.88
CA LEU A 570 -12.17 10.55 -3.87
C LEU A 570 -11.58 9.32 -4.56
N GLY A 571 -11.26 8.27 -3.79
CA GLY A 571 -10.79 6.98 -4.29
C GLY A 571 -11.80 6.31 -5.20
N ASP A 572 -13.06 6.20 -4.76
CA ASP A 572 -14.15 5.60 -5.53
C ASP A 572 -14.38 6.33 -6.87
N ARG A 573 -14.24 7.66 -6.89
CA ARG A 573 -14.36 8.45 -8.13
C ARG A 573 -13.19 8.23 -9.08
N ALA A 574 -11.97 8.11 -8.57
CA ALA A 574 -10.80 7.81 -9.39
C ALA A 574 -10.91 6.41 -10.01
N LEU A 575 -11.33 5.42 -9.22
CA LEU A 575 -11.63 4.06 -9.68
C LEU A 575 -12.76 4.04 -10.71
N ALA A 576 -13.87 4.76 -10.47
CA ALA A 576 -14.97 4.85 -11.42
C ALA A 576 -14.55 5.49 -12.78
N LEU A 577 -13.67 6.48 -12.75
CA LEU A 577 -13.10 7.09 -13.97
C LEU A 577 -12.17 6.13 -14.72
N ALA A 578 -11.31 5.42 -14.00
CA ALA A 578 -10.43 4.39 -14.58
C ALA A 578 -11.27 3.26 -15.21
N HIS A 579 -12.32 2.81 -14.52
CA HIS A 579 -13.25 1.81 -15.03
C HIS A 579 -13.98 2.28 -16.30
N LYS A 580 -14.41 3.55 -16.36
CA LYS A 580 -15.10 4.08 -17.56
C LYS A 580 -14.21 4.11 -18.81
N ALA A 581 -12.89 4.21 -18.66
CA ALA A 581 -11.94 4.07 -19.77
C ALA A 581 -11.83 2.61 -20.28
N ARG A 582 -12.34 1.65 -19.48
CA ARG A 582 -12.45 0.18 -19.60
C ARG A 582 -13.48 -0.44 -20.55
N SER A 583 -14.39 0.32 -21.15
CA SER A 583 -15.71 -0.16 -21.60
C SER A 583 -15.72 -1.32 -22.63
N ASN A 584 -16.64 -2.29 -22.48
CA ASN A 584 -16.82 -3.48 -23.35
C ASN A 584 -17.56 -3.22 -24.68
N THR A 585 -17.18 -2.16 -25.40
CA THR A 585 -17.53 -2.04 -26.83
C THR A 585 -16.97 -3.24 -27.62
N VAL A 586 -17.33 -3.45 -28.90
CA VAL A 586 -16.75 -4.57 -29.70
C VAL A 586 -15.22 -4.54 -29.71
N THR A 587 -14.64 -3.37 -29.97
CA THR A 587 -13.18 -3.17 -29.96
C THR A 587 -12.60 -3.29 -28.56
N GLY A 588 -13.30 -2.78 -27.53
CA GLY A 588 -12.87 -2.87 -26.13
C GLY A 588 -12.90 -4.29 -25.58
N SER A 589 -13.96 -5.06 -25.87
CA SER A 589 -14.12 -6.47 -25.47
C SER A 589 -12.98 -7.31 -26.04
N ARG A 590 -12.65 -7.12 -27.33
CA ARG A 590 -11.52 -7.79 -27.97
C ARG A 590 -10.22 -7.47 -27.25
N LYS A 591 -9.93 -6.17 -27.02
CA LYS A 591 -8.71 -5.73 -26.36
C LYS A 591 -8.59 -6.27 -24.92
N ASN A 592 -9.67 -6.22 -24.14
CA ASN A 592 -9.70 -6.69 -22.76
C ASN A 592 -9.48 -8.22 -22.67
N ILE A 593 -10.05 -8.99 -23.61
CA ILE A 593 -9.88 -10.45 -23.69
C ILE A 593 -8.48 -10.82 -24.19
N GLU A 594 -7.96 -10.14 -25.21
CA GLU A 594 -6.58 -10.31 -25.69
C GLU A 594 -5.58 -10.03 -24.55
N GLU A 595 -5.65 -8.87 -23.87
CA GLU A 595 -4.74 -8.53 -22.77
C GLU A 595 -4.76 -9.55 -21.59
N HIS A 596 -5.87 -10.25 -21.36
CA HIS A 596 -5.98 -11.27 -20.31
C HIS A 596 -5.39 -12.63 -20.72
N TYR A 597 -5.56 -13.05 -21.98
CA TYR A 597 -5.07 -14.33 -22.50
C TYR A 597 -3.69 -14.24 -23.20
N ASP A 598 -3.19 -13.04 -23.46
CA ASP A 598 -1.81 -12.73 -23.88
C ASP A 598 -0.76 -13.18 -22.85
N ALA A 599 -1.18 -13.51 -21.64
CA ALA A 599 -0.34 -14.22 -20.68
C ALA A 599 0.04 -15.65 -21.13
N GLY A 600 -0.49 -16.16 -22.25
CA GLY A 600 -0.01 -17.38 -22.92
C GLY A 600 -0.52 -18.69 -22.31
N ASN A 601 -0.82 -19.68 -23.17
CA ASN A 601 -1.37 -20.99 -22.77
C ASN A 601 -0.45 -21.75 -21.80
N ASP A 602 0.87 -21.54 -21.85
CA ASP A 602 1.83 -22.22 -20.98
C ASP A 602 1.65 -21.86 -19.51
N MET A 603 1.26 -20.63 -19.21
CA MET A 603 0.98 -20.19 -17.84
C MET A 603 -0.27 -20.90 -17.29
N TYR A 604 -1.34 -20.98 -18.09
CA TYR A 604 -2.59 -21.66 -17.71
C TYR A 604 -2.38 -23.16 -17.49
N ARG A 605 -1.51 -23.82 -18.27
CA ARG A 605 -1.14 -25.23 -18.09
C ARG A 605 -0.49 -25.54 -16.74
N LEU A 606 0.07 -24.55 -16.06
CA LEU A 606 0.73 -24.77 -14.77
C LEU A 606 -0.27 -25.04 -13.63
N PHE A 607 -1.53 -24.59 -13.74
CA PHE A 607 -2.51 -24.75 -12.66
C PHE A 607 -3.85 -25.36 -13.10
N LEU A 608 -4.19 -25.32 -14.39
CA LEU A 608 -5.34 -26.04 -14.94
C LEU A 608 -5.00 -27.53 -15.12
N ASP A 609 -6.05 -28.36 -15.15
CA ASP A 609 -5.92 -29.76 -15.56
C ASP A 609 -5.82 -29.88 -17.09
N GLU A 610 -5.64 -31.11 -17.57
CA GLU A 610 -5.51 -31.44 -19.00
C GLU A 610 -6.71 -30.99 -19.86
N THR A 611 -7.88 -30.79 -19.27
CA THR A 611 -9.03 -30.23 -19.99
C THR A 611 -8.82 -28.75 -20.35
N MET A 612 -7.86 -28.03 -19.76
CA MET A 612 -7.68 -26.57 -19.87
C MET A 612 -8.97 -25.80 -19.62
N THR A 613 -9.77 -26.27 -18.66
CA THR A 613 -11.05 -25.64 -18.35
C THR A 613 -10.86 -24.60 -17.26
N TYR A 614 -10.81 -23.31 -17.65
CA TYR A 614 -10.71 -22.20 -16.72
C TYR A 614 -12.10 -21.70 -16.29
N SER A 615 -12.82 -22.54 -15.53
CA SER A 615 -14.15 -22.25 -14.97
C SER A 615 -14.42 -23.14 -13.75
N CYS A 616 -15.54 -22.93 -13.05
CA CYS A 616 -15.98 -23.79 -11.94
C CYS A 616 -16.12 -25.27 -12.34
N GLY A 617 -15.56 -26.20 -11.54
CA GLY A 617 -15.87 -27.63 -11.60
C GLY A 617 -17.01 -28.03 -10.65
N ILE A 618 -17.58 -29.23 -10.77
CA ILE A 618 -18.59 -29.78 -9.85
C ILE A 618 -17.98 -30.94 -9.05
N TRP A 619 -17.86 -30.80 -7.74
CA TRP A 619 -17.11 -31.69 -6.84
C TRP A 619 -17.99 -32.68 -6.07
N THR A 620 -19.25 -32.88 -6.50
CA THR A 620 -20.14 -33.86 -5.87
C THR A 620 -19.50 -35.25 -5.83
N ALA A 621 -19.53 -35.87 -4.64
CA ALA A 621 -19.06 -37.23 -4.46
C ALA A 621 -20.04 -38.21 -5.11
N ASP A 622 -19.50 -39.14 -5.91
CA ASP A 622 -20.30 -40.20 -6.50
C ASP A 622 -20.74 -41.18 -5.41
N THR A 623 -22.04 -41.24 -5.14
CA THR A 623 -22.64 -42.21 -4.21
C THR A 623 -22.97 -43.54 -4.89
N THR A 624 -22.78 -43.66 -6.21
CA THR A 624 -23.19 -44.84 -6.99
C THR A 624 -22.10 -45.90 -7.16
N THR A 625 -20.84 -45.59 -6.83
CA THR A 625 -19.71 -46.54 -6.92
C THR A 625 -19.38 -47.26 -5.60
N GLY A 626 -20.07 -46.92 -4.50
CA GLY A 626 -19.90 -47.55 -3.19
C GLY A 626 -20.86 -48.71 -2.94
N GLY A 627 -20.63 -49.85 -3.58
CA GLY A 627 -21.20 -51.11 -3.09
C GLY A 627 -20.64 -51.43 -1.70
N GLY A 628 -21.37 -51.07 -0.64
CA GLY A 628 -21.12 -51.48 0.74
C GLY A 628 -19.88 -50.87 1.40
N GLY A 629 -20.07 -49.84 2.25
CA GLY A 629 -19.12 -49.47 3.31
C GLY A 629 -17.80 -48.80 2.89
N GLY A 630 -17.69 -48.26 1.67
CA GLY A 630 -16.49 -47.57 1.19
C GLY A 630 -16.39 -46.10 1.58
N THR A 631 -15.21 -45.65 1.98
CA THR A 631 -14.84 -44.25 2.25
C THR A 631 -15.20 -43.36 1.06
N VAL A 632 -15.95 -42.28 1.29
CA VAL A 632 -16.26 -41.28 0.26
C VAL A 632 -14.97 -40.53 -0.11
N VAL A 633 -14.47 -40.73 -1.33
CA VAL A 633 -13.29 -40.01 -1.86
C VAL A 633 -13.79 -38.84 -2.72
N ALA A 634 -13.37 -37.62 -2.40
CA ALA A 634 -13.69 -36.45 -3.22
C ALA A 634 -13.05 -36.56 -4.63
N PRO A 635 -13.72 -36.13 -5.70
CA PRO A 635 -13.17 -36.16 -7.05
C PRO A 635 -11.91 -35.29 -7.17
N ASP A 636 -11.03 -35.57 -8.14
CA ASP A 636 -9.93 -34.66 -8.50
C ASP A 636 -10.40 -33.51 -9.41
N LEU A 637 -9.53 -32.52 -9.67
CA LEU A 637 -9.86 -31.34 -10.49
C LEU A 637 -10.35 -31.73 -11.89
N LYS A 638 -9.73 -32.72 -12.53
CA LYS A 638 -10.11 -33.20 -13.86
C LYS A 638 -11.51 -33.80 -13.86
N THR A 639 -11.81 -34.65 -12.88
CA THR A 639 -13.11 -35.28 -12.71
C THR A 639 -14.18 -34.23 -12.42
N SER A 640 -13.90 -33.23 -11.59
CA SER A 640 -14.86 -32.16 -11.30
C SER A 640 -15.17 -31.30 -12.53
N GLN A 641 -14.19 -31.05 -13.41
CA GLN A 641 -14.43 -30.38 -14.68
C GLN A 641 -15.31 -31.22 -15.61
N TYR A 642 -15.10 -32.54 -15.71
CA TYR A 642 -15.99 -33.40 -16.49
C TYR A 642 -17.41 -33.45 -15.92
N ASN A 643 -17.57 -33.56 -14.61
CA ASN A 643 -18.88 -33.52 -13.95
C ASN A 643 -19.64 -32.24 -14.32
N LYS A 644 -18.94 -31.09 -14.33
CA LYS A 644 -19.53 -29.82 -14.76
C LYS A 644 -19.96 -29.85 -16.23
N LEU A 645 -19.09 -30.33 -17.13
CA LEU A 645 -19.42 -30.41 -18.56
C LEU A 645 -20.61 -31.34 -18.82
N ASP A 646 -20.67 -32.47 -18.12
CA ASP A 646 -21.77 -33.43 -18.21
C ASP A 646 -23.07 -32.87 -17.65
N ALA A 647 -23.00 -32.10 -16.56
CA ALA A 647 -24.16 -31.37 -16.04
C ALA A 647 -24.71 -30.35 -17.05
N LEU A 648 -23.83 -29.60 -17.75
CA LEU A 648 -24.25 -28.68 -18.82
C LEU A 648 -24.91 -29.42 -19.97
N ILE A 649 -24.34 -30.56 -20.40
CA ILE A 649 -24.89 -31.43 -21.46
C ILE A 649 -26.27 -31.97 -21.06
N ALA A 650 -26.41 -32.45 -19.82
CA ALA A 650 -27.66 -32.98 -19.29
C ALA A 650 -28.74 -31.90 -19.18
N LYS A 651 -28.40 -30.72 -18.63
CA LYS A 651 -29.32 -29.58 -18.55
C LYS A 651 -29.73 -29.07 -19.92
N ALA A 652 -28.82 -29.09 -20.89
CA ALA A 652 -29.14 -28.73 -22.27
C ALA A 652 -29.98 -29.81 -22.99
N ASP A 653 -30.10 -31.02 -22.44
CA ASP A 653 -30.79 -32.15 -23.06
C ASP A 653 -30.31 -32.38 -24.50
N LEU A 654 -28.98 -32.51 -24.65
CA LEU A 654 -28.35 -32.71 -25.97
C LEU A 654 -28.69 -34.09 -26.55
N LYS A 655 -28.87 -34.13 -27.87
CA LYS A 655 -29.22 -35.31 -28.68
C LYS A 655 -28.33 -35.31 -29.94
N PRO A 656 -28.10 -36.47 -30.58
CA PRO A 656 -27.24 -36.57 -31.76
C PRO A 656 -27.61 -35.63 -32.91
N GLU A 657 -28.90 -35.35 -33.09
CA GLU A 657 -29.43 -34.50 -34.16
C GLU A 657 -29.33 -33.00 -33.89
N HIS A 658 -29.02 -32.59 -32.66
CA HIS A 658 -28.99 -31.17 -32.29
C HIS A 658 -27.78 -30.44 -32.87
N HIS A 659 -28.01 -29.21 -33.30
CA HIS A 659 -26.96 -28.23 -33.55
C HIS A 659 -26.85 -27.25 -32.38
N VAL A 660 -25.71 -27.28 -31.70
CA VAL A 660 -25.41 -26.51 -30.50
C VAL A 660 -24.56 -25.30 -30.86
N LEU A 661 -24.95 -24.11 -30.38
CA LEU A 661 -24.10 -22.94 -30.34
C LEU A 661 -23.43 -22.85 -28.97
N GLU A 662 -22.10 -22.81 -28.94
CA GLU A 662 -21.31 -22.51 -27.74
C GLU A 662 -20.78 -21.08 -27.80
N ILE A 663 -21.28 -20.21 -26.92
CA ILE A 663 -20.86 -18.81 -26.84
C ILE A 663 -19.74 -18.69 -25.80
N GLY A 664 -18.51 -18.49 -26.27
CA GLY A 664 -17.30 -18.49 -25.45
C GLY A 664 -16.72 -19.90 -25.28
N CYS A 665 -16.21 -20.49 -26.37
CA CYS A 665 -15.80 -21.90 -26.38
C CYS A 665 -14.45 -22.21 -25.70
N GLY A 666 -13.72 -21.19 -25.25
CA GLY A 666 -12.41 -21.33 -24.63
C GLY A 666 -11.47 -22.22 -25.46
N TRP A 667 -10.93 -23.27 -24.82
CA TRP A 667 -10.03 -24.25 -25.43
C TRP A 667 -10.76 -25.49 -26.00
N GLY A 668 -12.08 -25.40 -26.19
CA GLY A 668 -12.91 -26.41 -26.87
C GLY A 668 -13.39 -27.58 -26.00
N SER A 669 -13.22 -27.50 -24.67
CA SER A 669 -13.46 -28.63 -23.75
C SER A 669 -14.93 -29.09 -23.74
N PHE A 670 -15.88 -28.15 -23.71
CA PHE A 670 -17.30 -28.49 -23.80
C PHE A 670 -17.66 -29.02 -25.19
N ALA A 671 -17.24 -28.37 -26.28
CA ALA A 671 -17.50 -28.84 -27.63
C ALA A 671 -17.05 -30.29 -27.84
N MET A 672 -15.83 -30.63 -27.40
CA MET A 672 -15.29 -31.99 -27.47
C MET A 672 -16.09 -32.97 -26.61
N ARG A 673 -16.42 -32.61 -25.36
CA ARG A 673 -17.20 -33.48 -24.47
C ARG A 673 -18.62 -33.70 -24.99
N ALA A 674 -19.31 -32.67 -25.48
CA ALA A 674 -20.65 -32.75 -26.02
C ALA A 674 -20.73 -33.59 -27.30
N ALA A 675 -19.84 -33.33 -28.27
CA ALA A 675 -19.82 -34.07 -29.53
C ALA A 675 -19.43 -35.54 -29.35
N SER A 676 -18.49 -35.85 -28.44
CA SER A 676 -18.05 -37.23 -28.18
C SER A 676 -19.08 -38.06 -27.42
N THR A 677 -19.80 -37.47 -26.46
CA THR A 677 -20.77 -38.20 -25.62
C THR A 677 -22.15 -38.33 -26.24
N THR A 678 -22.58 -37.34 -27.05
CA THR A 678 -23.94 -37.31 -27.61
C THR A 678 -23.98 -37.43 -29.13
N GLY A 679 -22.87 -37.18 -29.80
CA GLY A 679 -22.81 -37.16 -31.26
C GLY A 679 -23.34 -35.88 -31.92
N CYS A 680 -23.77 -34.87 -31.16
CA CYS A 680 -24.29 -33.60 -31.67
C CYS A 680 -23.26 -32.79 -32.46
N ARG A 681 -23.74 -31.81 -33.24
CA ARG A 681 -22.88 -30.83 -33.92
C ARG A 681 -22.72 -29.58 -33.06
N VAL A 682 -21.51 -29.05 -32.94
CA VAL A 682 -21.21 -27.85 -32.13
C VAL A 682 -20.57 -26.76 -32.97
N THR A 683 -21.06 -25.53 -32.85
CA THR A 683 -20.41 -24.31 -33.34
C THR A 683 -19.97 -23.48 -32.15
N GLY A 684 -18.66 -23.36 -31.93
CA GLY A 684 -18.09 -22.59 -30.82
C GLY A 684 -17.53 -21.24 -31.26
N LEU A 685 -17.75 -20.20 -30.45
CA LEU A 685 -17.25 -18.84 -30.71
C LEU A 685 -16.20 -18.42 -29.68
N THR A 686 -15.10 -17.83 -30.12
CA THR A 686 -14.12 -17.18 -29.22
C THR A 686 -13.56 -15.90 -29.83
N LEU A 687 -13.09 -14.99 -28.96
CA LEU A 687 -12.39 -13.75 -29.32
C LEU A 687 -10.87 -13.81 -29.03
N SER A 688 -10.34 -14.94 -28.54
CA SER A 688 -8.89 -15.16 -28.41
C SER A 688 -8.36 -16.02 -29.55
N LYS A 689 -7.28 -15.56 -30.18
CA LYS A 689 -6.60 -16.31 -31.24
C LYS A 689 -5.80 -17.47 -30.67
N GLU A 690 -5.18 -17.33 -29.50
CA GLU A 690 -4.45 -18.43 -28.84
C GLU A 690 -5.40 -19.56 -28.43
N GLN A 691 -6.55 -19.21 -27.83
CA GLN A 691 -7.57 -20.19 -27.46
C GLN A 691 -8.07 -20.94 -28.69
N LEU A 692 -8.39 -20.22 -29.77
CA LEU A 692 -8.88 -20.82 -31.00
C LEU A 692 -7.83 -21.76 -31.63
N ALA A 693 -6.56 -21.35 -31.64
CA ALA A 693 -5.48 -22.16 -32.19
C ALA A 693 -5.31 -23.48 -31.40
N GLU A 694 -5.26 -23.41 -30.08
CA GLU A 694 -5.18 -24.59 -29.20
C GLU A 694 -6.43 -25.46 -29.33
N ALA A 695 -7.63 -24.87 -29.30
CA ALA A 695 -8.88 -25.60 -29.39
C ALA A 695 -8.99 -26.38 -30.72
N ASN A 696 -8.59 -25.77 -31.85
CA ASN A 696 -8.56 -26.48 -33.14
C ASN A 696 -7.56 -27.63 -33.14
N MET A 697 -6.35 -27.44 -32.57
CA MET A 697 -5.39 -28.55 -32.43
C MET A 697 -5.96 -29.71 -31.62
N ARG A 698 -6.67 -29.41 -30.53
CA ARG A 698 -7.28 -30.41 -29.65
C ARG A 698 -8.46 -31.13 -30.30
N VAL A 699 -9.35 -30.40 -30.97
CA VAL A 699 -10.46 -30.98 -31.75
C VAL A 699 -9.94 -31.92 -32.84
N LYS A 700 -8.87 -31.52 -33.53
CA LYS A 700 -8.20 -32.35 -34.53
C LYS A 700 -7.57 -33.60 -33.91
N ALA A 701 -6.86 -33.45 -32.80
CA ALA A 701 -6.27 -34.58 -32.07
C ALA A 701 -7.33 -35.57 -31.57
N ALA A 702 -8.53 -35.09 -31.24
CA ALA A 702 -9.67 -35.91 -30.85
C ALA A 702 -10.43 -36.52 -32.04
N GLY A 703 -10.12 -36.14 -33.28
CA GLY A 703 -10.80 -36.64 -34.48
C GLY A 703 -12.26 -36.18 -34.63
N LEU A 704 -12.60 -34.98 -34.13
CA LEU A 704 -13.97 -34.45 -34.08
C LEU A 704 -14.23 -33.27 -35.05
N GLU A 705 -13.35 -33.08 -36.05
CA GLU A 705 -13.40 -31.96 -37.00
C GLU A 705 -14.68 -31.96 -37.88
N ASP A 706 -15.33 -33.12 -38.05
CA ASP A 706 -16.60 -33.27 -38.76
C ASP A 706 -17.81 -32.78 -37.96
N LYS A 707 -17.70 -32.73 -36.63
CA LYS A 707 -18.79 -32.35 -35.71
C LYS A 707 -18.61 -31.00 -35.06
N ILE A 708 -17.40 -30.48 -35.00
CA ILE A 708 -17.08 -29.25 -34.27
C ILE A 708 -16.55 -28.19 -35.23
N THR A 709 -17.17 -27.01 -35.21
CA THR A 709 -16.70 -25.82 -35.94
C THR A 709 -16.40 -24.71 -34.94
N LEU A 710 -15.14 -24.26 -34.86
CA LEU A 710 -14.74 -23.17 -33.97
C LEU A 710 -14.42 -21.91 -34.77
N LEU A 711 -14.95 -20.77 -34.32
CA LEU A 711 -14.90 -19.51 -35.06
C LEU A 711 -14.29 -18.39 -34.21
N PHE A 712 -13.40 -17.60 -34.82
CA PHE A 712 -12.99 -16.31 -34.29
C PHE A 712 -14.09 -15.28 -34.55
N CYS A 713 -15.04 -15.15 -33.63
CA CYS A 713 -16.28 -14.44 -33.86
C CYS A 713 -16.82 -13.84 -32.55
N ASP A 714 -17.26 -12.59 -32.61
CA ASP A 714 -17.99 -11.95 -31.52
C ASP A 714 -19.42 -12.51 -31.49
N TYR A 715 -19.94 -12.80 -30.30
CA TYR A 715 -21.30 -13.34 -30.16
C TYR A 715 -22.38 -12.44 -30.79
N ARG A 716 -22.14 -11.12 -30.85
CA ARG A 716 -23.06 -10.14 -31.47
C ARG A 716 -23.16 -10.31 -32.99
N ASP A 717 -22.21 -11.00 -33.60
CA ASP A 717 -22.13 -11.27 -35.03
C ASP A 717 -22.32 -12.78 -35.33
N VAL A 718 -23.05 -13.49 -34.45
CA VAL A 718 -23.26 -14.93 -34.55
C VAL A 718 -23.86 -15.34 -35.91
N PRO A 719 -23.27 -16.32 -36.61
CA PRO A 719 -23.83 -16.82 -37.86
C PRO A 719 -25.05 -17.71 -37.60
N GLY A 720 -25.98 -17.77 -38.55
CA GLY A 720 -27.08 -18.74 -38.50
C GLY A 720 -28.14 -18.47 -37.43
N LEU A 721 -28.58 -17.21 -37.28
CA LEU A 721 -29.70 -16.88 -36.38
C LEU A 721 -30.94 -17.75 -36.68
N GLY A 722 -31.59 -18.22 -35.61
CA GLY A 722 -32.76 -19.10 -35.67
C GLY A 722 -32.47 -20.55 -36.08
N THR A 723 -31.20 -20.95 -36.24
CA THR A 723 -30.84 -22.30 -36.73
C THR A 723 -30.37 -23.26 -35.64
N TYR A 724 -30.12 -22.80 -34.42
CA TYR A 724 -29.59 -23.64 -33.34
C TYR A 724 -30.70 -24.25 -32.49
N ASP A 725 -30.54 -25.54 -32.17
CA ASP A 725 -31.44 -26.26 -31.26
C ASP A 725 -31.14 -25.94 -29.80
N ARG A 726 -29.86 -25.68 -29.50
CA ARG A 726 -29.34 -25.47 -28.15
C ARG A 726 -28.30 -24.35 -28.14
N VAL A 727 -28.26 -23.58 -27.05
CA VAL A 727 -27.20 -22.62 -26.77
C VAL A 727 -26.56 -23.00 -25.43
N VAL A 728 -25.24 -23.03 -25.36
CA VAL A 728 -24.51 -23.15 -24.10
C VAL A 728 -23.53 -21.98 -24.00
N SER A 729 -23.47 -21.36 -22.82
CA SER A 729 -22.53 -20.29 -22.56
C SER A 729 -22.02 -20.45 -21.13
N CYS A 730 -20.71 -20.71 -20.99
CA CYS A 730 -20.09 -21.02 -19.71
C CYS A 730 -19.18 -19.88 -19.29
N GLU A 731 -19.56 -19.14 -18.25
CA GLU A 731 -18.78 -18.06 -17.63
C GLU A 731 -18.25 -17.03 -18.65
N MET A 732 -19.07 -16.74 -19.66
CA MET A 732 -18.78 -15.77 -20.71
C MET A 732 -19.53 -14.45 -20.51
N ILE A 733 -20.72 -14.47 -19.90
CA ILE A 733 -21.57 -13.29 -19.75
C ILE A 733 -20.91 -12.21 -18.85
N GLU A 734 -19.96 -12.61 -18.01
CA GLU A 734 -19.11 -11.77 -17.18
C GLU A 734 -18.25 -10.83 -18.05
N ALA A 735 -17.92 -11.20 -19.28
CA ALA A 735 -17.18 -10.35 -20.22
C ALA A 735 -18.08 -9.37 -21.00
N VAL A 736 -19.40 -9.43 -20.84
CA VAL A 736 -20.36 -8.62 -21.61
C VAL A 736 -20.45 -7.19 -21.08
N GLY A 737 -20.46 -7.01 -19.75
CA GLY A 737 -20.71 -5.70 -19.13
C GLY A 737 -22.20 -5.38 -18.94
N HIS A 738 -22.53 -4.66 -17.87
CA HIS A 738 -23.91 -4.27 -17.51
C HIS A 738 -24.70 -3.68 -18.68
N GLU A 739 -24.12 -2.72 -19.39
CA GLU A 739 -24.76 -1.97 -20.49
C GLU A 739 -25.13 -2.84 -21.70
N HIS A 740 -24.63 -4.08 -21.77
CA HIS A 740 -24.78 -4.97 -22.92
C HIS A 740 -25.52 -6.28 -22.60
N LEU A 741 -25.93 -6.50 -21.34
CA LEU A 741 -26.67 -7.71 -20.93
C LEU A 741 -27.94 -7.92 -21.77
N ARG A 742 -28.67 -6.84 -22.06
CA ARG A 742 -29.86 -6.89 -22.93
C ARG A 742 -29.55 -7.41 -24.33
N ALA A 743 -28.46 -6.93 -24.94
CA ALA A 743 -28.04 -7.34 -26.28
C ALA A 743 -27.61 -8.82 -26.29
N TYR A 744 -26.94 -9.27 -25.22
CA TYR A 744 -26.59 -10.68 -25.04
C TYR A 744 -27.82 -11.59 -25.05
N PHE A 745 -28.81 -11.33 -24.19
CA PHE A 745 -30.03 -12.15 -24.17
C PHE A 745 -30.86 -12.05 -25.46
N MET A 746 -30.88 -10.90 -26.14
CA MET A 746 -31.49 -10.79 -27.47
C MET A 746 -30.79 -11.70 -28.48
N THR A 747 -29.47 -11.78 -28.44
CA THR A 747 -28.68 -12.64 -29.33
C THR A 747 -28.96 -14.12 -29.06
N VAL A 748 -28.95 -14.54 -27.79
CA VAL A 748 -29.30 -15.91 -27.38
C VAL A 748 -30.71 -16.28 -27.86
N GLY A 749 -31.68 -15.39 -27.62
CA GLY A 749 -33.06 -15.59 -28.06
C GLY A 749 -33.20 -15.65 -29.58
N ALA A 750 -32.45 -14.84 -30.34
CA ALA A 750 -32.47 -14.83 -31.79
C ALA A 750 -31.76 -16.05 -32.41
N ALA A 751 -30.72 -16.58 -31.77
CA ALA A 751 -29.99 -17.77 -32.24
C ALA A 751 -30.84 -19.05 -32.15
N LEU A 752 -31.68 -19.18 -31.13
CA LEU A 752 -32.47 -20.39 -30.87
C LEU A 752 -33.71 -20.54 -31.78
N LYS A 753 -33.98 -21.78 -32.20
CA LYS A 753 -35.29 -22.20 -32.73
C LYS A 753 -36.38 -22.07 -31.65
N PRO A 754 -37.66 -21.87 -32.02
CA PRO A 754 -38.79 -22.03 -31.09
C PRO A 754 -38.73 -23.39 -30.40
N GLY A 755 -38.94 -23.45 -29.07
CA GLY A 755 -38.78 -24.67 -28.26
C GLY A 755 -37.32 -25.06 -27.97
N GLY A 756 -36.34 -24.30 -28.47
CA GLY A 756 -34.93 -24.49 -28.14
C GLY A 756 -34.59 -24.13 -26.70
N ARG A 757 -33.44 -24.62 -26.21
CA ARG A 757 -32.98 -24.46 -24.82
C ARG A 757 -31.62 -23.78 -24.75
N ALA A 758 -31.45 -22.82 -23.84
CA ALA A 758 -30.14 -22.29 -23.47
C ALA A 758 -29.73 -22.75 -22.06
N VAL A 759 -28.45 -23.07 -21.87
CA VAL A 759 -27.86 -23.25 -20.53
C VAL A 759 -26.74 -22.24 -20.38
N ILE A 760 -26.90 -21.33 -19.41
CA ILE A 760 -25.96 -20.25 -19.13
C ILE A 760 -25.37 -20.49 -17.74
N GLN A 761 -24.09 -20.83 -17.66
CA GLN A 761 -23.34 -20.83 -16.41
C GLN A 761 -22.76 -19.44 -16.19
N VAL A 762 -23.02 -18.84 -15.03
CA VAL A 762 -22.72 -17.43 -14.76
C VAL A 762 -22.32 -17.22 -13.31
N ILE A 763 -21.19 -16.56 -13.09
CA ILE A 763 -20.83 -15.96 -11.81
C ILE A 763 -21.71 -14.74 -11.60
N ALA A 764 -22.43 -14.70 -10.48
CA ALA A 764 -23.41 -13.67 -10.21
C ALA A 764 -23.18 -12.97 -8.88
N GLU A 765 -23.41 -11.65 -8.91
CA GLU A 765 -23.54 -10.80 -7.74
C GLU A 765 -24.95 -10.96 -7.14
N PRO A 766 -25.11 -11.00 -5.80
CA PRO A 766 -26.43 -10.96 -5.18
C PRO A 766 -27.23 -9.72 -5.60
N ASP A 767 -28.52 -9.88 -5.89
CA ASP A 767 -29.38 -8.80 -6.39
C ASP A 767 -29.38 -7.55 -5.49
N GLU A 768 -29.34 -7.73 -4.16
CA GLU A 768 -29.32 -6.64 -3.18
C GLU A 768 -28.08 -5.73 -3.29
N ARG A 769 -26.98 -6.23 -3.86
CA ARG A 769 -25.70 -5.51 -3.97
C ARG A 769 -25.40 -5.05 -5.40
N TYR A 770 -26.18 -5.51 -6.37
CA TYR A 770 -25.91 -5.32 -7.79
C TYR A 770 -25.84 -3.84 -8.22
N GLU A 771 -26.77 -3.00 -7.77
CA GLU A 771 -26.77 -1.58 -8.12
C GLU A 771 -25.51 -0.85 -7.63
N ALA A 772 -25.05 -1.18 -6.42
CA ALA A 772 -23.81 -0.63 -5.85
C ALA A 772 -22.57 -1.17 -6.60
N TYR A 773 -22.59 -2.44 -6.99
CA TYR A 773 -21.53 -3.07 -7.79
C TYR A 773 -21.38 -2.43 -9.19
N CYS A 774 -22.50 -2.06 -9.83
CA CYS A 774 -22.50 -1.40 -11.15
C CYS A 774 -21.75 -0.07 -11.20
N ILE A 775 -21.69 0.66 -10.08
CA ILE A 775 -21.04 1.98 -10.01
C ILE A 775 -19.71 1.96 -9.24
N SER A 776 -19.21 0.78 -8.87
CA SER A 776 -17.93 0.58 -8.18
C SER A 776 -16.96 -0.27 -9.02
N SER A 777 -15.72 -0.41 -8.54
CA SER A 777 -14.66 -1.26 -9.09
C SER A 777 -13.99 -1.99 -7.93
N ASP A 778 -13.43 -3.16 -8.20
CA ASP A 778 -12.79 -4.06 -7.25
C ASP A 778 -11.42 -4.54 -7.76
N PHE A 779 -10.70 -5.32 -6.94
CA PHE A 779 -9.39 -5.86 -7.33
C PHE A 779 -9.46 -6.66 -8.65
N ILE A 780 -10.55 -7.39 -8.86
CA ILE A 780 -10.74 -8.26 -10.03
C ILE A 780 -10.81 -7.43 -11.31
N ARG A 781 -11.62 -6.38 -11.34
CA ARG A 781 -11.78 -5.48 -12.51
C ARG A 781 -10.58 -4.59 -12.77
N GLU A 782 -9.76 -4.34 -11.75
CA GLU A 782 -8.54 -3.55 -11.92
C GLU A 782 -7.34 -4.37 -12.37
N HIS A 783 -7.21 -5.61 -11.89
CA HIS A 783 -5.98 -6.39 -12.05
C HIS A 783 -6.18 -7.70 -12.81
N ILE A 784 -7.31 -8.40 -12.70
CA ILE A 784 -7.48 -9.75 -13.28
C ILE A 784 -8.28 -9.70 -14.58
N PHE A 785 -9.52 -9.23 -14.52
CA PHE A 785 -10.44 -9.13 -15.66
C PHE A 785 -10.84 -7.67 -15.93
N PRO A 786 -9.97 -6.85 -16.55
CA PRO A 786 -10.34 -5.50 -16.98
C PRO A 786 -11.61 -5.51 -17.83
N GLY A 787 -12.61 -4.73 -17.43
CA GLY A 787 -13.92 -4.70 -18.09
C GLY A 787 -14.88 -5.83 -17.70
N GLY A 788 -14.44 -6.83 -16.93
CA GLY A 788 -15.33 -7.86 -16.39
C GLY A 788 -16.47 -7.27 -15.54
N HIS A 789 -17.63 -7.92 -15.56
CA HIS A 789 -18.79 -7.47 -14.81
C HIS A 789 -19.75 -8.63 -14.51
N LEU A 790 -19.82 -9.01 -13.23
CA LEU A 790 -20.76 -10.02 -12.74
C LEU A 790 -22.20 -9.48 -12.83
N PRO A 791 -23.13 -10.11 -13.57
CA PRO A 791 -24.55 -9.76 -13.51
C PRO A 791 -25.18 -10.25 -12.20
N SER A 792 -26.43 -9.88 -11.94
CA SER A 792 -27.27 -10.57 -10.96
C SER A 792 -28.31 -11.46 -11.65
N VAL A 793 -28.89 -12.42 -10.92
CA VAL A 793 -29.99 -13.26 -11.45
C VAL A 793 -31.16 -12.40 -11.89
N GLY A 794 -31.56 -11.40 -11.08
CA GLY A 794 -32.61 -10.45 -11.45
C GLY A 794 -32.28 -9.64 -12.71
N ALA A 795 -31.03 -9.17 -12.86
CA ALA A 795 -30.59 -8.43 -14.05
C ALA A 795 -30.61 -9.30 -15.31
N CYS A 796 -30.27 -10.57 -15.20
CA CYS A 796 -30.38 -11.55 -16.29
C CYS A 796 -31.85 -11.74 -16.71
N VAL A 797 -32.75 -11.96 -15.76
CA VAL A 797 -34.20 -12.13 -16.02
C VAL A 797 -34.80 -10.88 -16.65
N GLU A 798 -34.45 -9.70 -16.15
CA GLU A 798 -34.89 -8.42 -16.73
C GLU A 798 -34.40 -8.27 -18.17
N SER A 799 -33.12 -8.56 -18.40
CA SER A 799 -32.48 -8.47 -19.71
C SER A 799 -33.05 -9.47 -20.72
N ALA A 800 -33.65 -10.58 -20.28
CA ALA A 800 -34.28 -11.58 -21.13
C ALA A 800 -35.70 -11.22 -21.58
N ARG A 801 -36.36 -10.21 -20.99
CA ARG A 801 -37.78 -9.89 -21.28
C ARG A 801 -38.06 -9.67 -22.78
N GLY A 802 -39.11 -10.29 -23.33
CA GLY A 802 -39.46 -10.13 -24.76
C GLY A 802 -38.56 -10.87 -25.77
N THR A 803 -37.56 -11.62 -25.32
CA THR A 803 -36.74 -12.49 -26.20
C THR A 803 -37.39 -13.86 -26.47
N GLY A 804 -38.49 -14.17 -25.78
CA GLY A 804 -39.13 -15.49 -25.77
C GLY A 804 -38.48 -16.48 -24.80
N LEU A 805 -37.37 -16.13 -24.16
CA LEU A 805 -36.69 -16.95 -23.16
C LEU A 805 -37.37 -16.84 -21.79
N THR A 806 -37.60 -17.98 -21.15
CA THR A 806 -38.13 -18.13 -19.79
C THR A 806 -37.18 -19.00 -18.97
N VAL A 807 -37.01 -18.69 -17.68
CA VAL A 807 -36.17 -19.51 -16.78
C VAL A 807 -36.92 -20.78 -16.40
N HIS A 808 -36.31 -21.94 -16.62
CA HIS A 808 -36.82 -23.26 -16.23
C HIS A 808 -36.00 -23.93 -15.12
N GLY A 809 -34.78 -23.44 -14.85
CA GLY A 809 -33.96 -23.94 -13.77
C GLY A 809 -32.84 -22.95 -13.41
N CYS A 810 -32.45 -22.92 -12.15
CA CYS A 810 -31.34 -22.13 -11.63
C CYS A 810 -30.72 -22.90 -10.46
N GLU A 811 -29.48 -23.36 -10.61
CA GLU A 811 -28.77 -24.13 -9.60
C GLU A 811 -27.47 -23.44 -9.23
N ASP A 812 -27.24 -23.21 -7.94
CA ASP A 812 -26.02 -22.60 -7.42
C ASP A 812 -24.92 -23.64 -7.20
N ILE A 813 -23.87 -23.56 -8.01
CA ILE A 813 -22.62 -24.31 -7.91
C ILE A 813 -21.47 -23.44 -7.35
N GLY A 814 -21.75 -22.22 -6.90
CA GLY A 814 -20.74 -21.30 -6.35
C GLY A 814 -19.84 -21.92 -5.26
N PRO A 815 -20.36 -22.72 -4.31
CA PRO A 815 -19.53 -23.37 -3.32
C PRO A 815 -18.51 -24.38 -3.89
N ASP A 816 -18.77 -24.98 -5.04
CA ASP A 816 -17.82 -25.84 -5.76
C ASP A 816 -16.69 -25.02 -6.42
N TYR A 817 -16.94 -23.73 -6.69
CA TYR A 817 -15.93 -22.83 -7.23
C TYR A 817 -14.87 -22.50 -6.19
N ALA A 818 -15.24 -22.31 -4.93
CA ALA A 818 -14.26 -22.08 -3.87
C ALA A 818 -13.20 -23.20 -3.81
N VAL A 819 -13.63 -24.45 -3.97
CA VAL A 819 -12.73 -25.61 -3.96
C VAL A 819 -11.93 -25.72 -5.26
N THR A 820 -12.54 -25.37 -6.39
CA THR A 820 -11.82 -25.24 -7.67
C THR A 820 -10.68 -24.22 -7.56
N LEU A 821 -10.93 -23.05 -6.98
CA LEU A 821 -9.94 -21.98 -6.78
C LEU A 821 -8.86 -22.38 -5.77
N ARG A 822 -9.22 -23.09 -4.71
CA ARG A 822 -8.27 -23.67 -3.75
C ARG A 822 -7.33 -24.66 -4.41
N ALA A 823 -7.86 -25.53 -5.28
CA ALA A 823 -7.06 -26.49 -6.05
C ALA A 823 -6.08 -25.77 -6.99
N TRP A 824 -6.55 -24.74 -7.73
CA TRP A 824 -5.68 -23.92 -8.58
C TRP A 824 -4.60 -23.19 -7.78
N ARG A 825 -4.96 -22.59 -6.65
CA ARG A 825 -4.02 -21.90 -5.76
C ARG A 825 -2.93 -22.83 -5.25
N LYS A 826 -3.30 -24.02 -4.79
CA LYS A 826 -2.35 -25.03 -4.33
C LYS A 826 -1.33 -25.38 -5.42
N THR A 827 -1.80 -25.68 -6.63
CA THR A 827 -0.90 -25.99 -7.76
C THR A 827 -0.04 -24.77 -8.13
N TRP A 828 -0.60 -23.56 -8.14
CA TRP A 828 0.12 -22.32 -8.42
C TRP A 828 1.25 -22.05 -7.42
N GLU A 829 1.03 -22.38 -6.15
CA GLU A 829 2.04 -22.26 -5.10
C GLU A 829 3.16 -23.30 -5.26
N GLU A 830 2.81 -24.57 -5.50
CA GLU A 830 3.75 -25.65 -5.77
C GLU A 830 4.60 -25.38 -7.04
N LYS A 831 4.03 -24.68 -8.02
CA LYS A 831 4.64 -24.35 -9.31
C LYS A 831 5.30 -22.98 -9.38
N LYS A 832 5.55 -22.30 -8.24
CA LYS A 832 6.19 -20.97 -8.21
C LYS A 832 7.45 -20.88 -9.08
N ASN A 833 8.36 -21.84 -8.96
CA ASN A 833 9.61 -21.83 -9.74
C ASN A 833 9.36 -21.97 -11.25
N ASP A 834 8.41 -22.81 -11.65
CA ASP A 834 8.02 -22.98 -13.05
C ASP A 834 7.42 -21.68 -13.62
N VAL A 835 6.60 -20.97 -12.83
CA VAL A 835 6.06 -19.64 -13.19
C VAL A 835 7.19 -18.62 -13.39
N LEU A 836 8.17 -18.55 -12.49
CA LEU A 836 9.30 -17.63 -12.62
C LEU A 836 10.18 -17.98 -13.85
N ASN A 837 10.33 -19.27 -14.15
CA ASN A 837 11.08 -19.75 -15.33
C ASN A 837 10.41 -19.40 -16.66
N LEU A 838 9.07 -19.23 -16.68
CA LEU A 838 8.34 -18.68 -17.85
C LEU A 838 8.58 -17.16 -18.05
N GLY A 839 9.30 -16.49 -17.14
CA GLY A 839 9.65 -15.07 -17.24
C GLY A 839 8.72 -14.13 -16.46
N TYR A 840 7.75 -14.64 -15.70
CA TYR A 840 6.91 -13.82 -14.83
C TYR A 840 7.66 -13.38 -13.58
N SER A 841 7.32 -12.20 -13.06
CA SER A 841 7.88 -11.69 -11.82
C SER A 841 7.22 -12.31 -10.59
N GLU A 842 7.88 -12.25 -9.44
CA GLU A 842 7.26 -12.62 -8.16
C GLU A 842 6.00 -11.78 -7.88
N TRP A 843 6.00 -10.50 -8.28
CA TRP A 843 4.81 -9.64 -8.20
C TRP A 843 3.62 -10.25 -8.96
N PHE A 844 3.84 -10.78 -10.17
CA PHE A 844 2.80 -11.45 -10.96
C PHE A 844 2.36 -12.77 -10.30
N TRP A 845 3.30 -13.53 -9.74
CA TRP A 845 2.96 -14.74 -8.98
C TRP A 845 2.09 -14.43 -7.76
N ARG A 846 2.42 -13.37 -7.01
CA ARG A 846 1.63 -12.88 -5.86
C ARG A 846 0.24 -12.39 -6.29
N LYS A 847 0.14 -11.72 -7.44
CA LYS A 847 -1.13 -11.27 -8.03
C LYS A 847 -2.11 -12.44 -8.20
N TYR A 848 -1.70 -13.53 -8.84
CA TYR A 848 -2.55 -14.71 -9.05
C TYR A 848 -2.85 -15.47 -7.76
N ARG A 849 -1.87 -15.56 -6.84
CA ARG A 849 -2.09 -16.13 -5.51
C ARG A 849 -3.18 -15.37 -4.74
N PHE A 850 -3.12 -14.03 -4.75
CA PHE A 850 -4.14 -13.19 -4.12
C PHE A 850 -5.49 -13.32 -4.81
N TYR A 851 -5.51 -13.32 -6.15
CA TYR A 851 -6.72 -13.54 -6.93
C TYR A 851 -7.45 -14.82 -6.54
N PHE A 852 -6.75 -15.97 -6.51
CA PHE A 852 -7.39 -17.23 -6.16
C PHE A 852 -7.94 -17.20 -4.74
N ALA A 853 -7.19 -16.71 -3.76
CA ALA A 853 -7.64 -16.62 -2.37
C ALA A 853 -8.82 -15.63 -2.20
N TYR A 854 -8.78 -14.50 -2.91
CA TYR A 854 -9.82 -13.48 -2.90
C TYR A 854 -11.15 -14.04 -3.42
N CYS A 855 -11.13 -14.70 -4.59
CA CYS A 855 -12.32 -15.32 -5.15
C CYS A 855 -12.78 -16.54 -4.35
N GLU A 856 -11.86 -17.37 -3.85
CA GLU A 856 -12.17 -18.52 -2.98
C GLU A 856 -13.00 -18.05 -1.78
N GLY A 857 -12.50 -17.03 -1.05
CA GLY A 857 -13.22 -16.48 0.10
C GLY A 857 -14.56 -15.83 -0.27
N ALA A 858 -14.68 -15.22 -1.44
CA ALA A 858 -15.94 -14.63 -1.90
C ALA A 858 -17.02 -15.70 -2.17
N PHE A 859 -16.65 -16.84 -2.78
CA PHE A 859 -17.57 -17.97 -2.99
C PHE A 859 -17.91 -18.71 -1.68
N ASP A 860 -16.92 -19.00 -0.84
CA ASP A 860 -17.14 -19.65 0.48
C ASP A 860 -18.02 -18.78 1.39
N ALA A 861 -17.97 -17.46 1.22
CA ALA A 861 -18.82 -16.53 1.93
C ALA A 861 -20.18 -16.28 1.29
N LYS A 862 -20.47 -16.88 0.13
CA LYS A 862 -21.66 -16.57 -0.67
C LYS A 862 -21.80 -15.06 -0.92
N TYR A 863 -20.65 -14.40 -1.02
CA TYR A 863 -20.57 -13.01 -1.42
C TYR A 863 -20.88 -12.91 -2.91
N ILE A 864 -20.38 -13.88 -3.69
CA ILE A 864 -20.74 -14.12 -5.07
C ILE A 864 -21.18 -15.58 -5.22
N HIS A 865 -21.91 -15.86 -6.30
CA HIS A 865 -22.47 -17.17 -6.61
C HIS A 865 -22.05 -17.61 -8.00
N THR A 866 -22.27 -18.88 -8.34
CA THR A 866 -22.19 -19.34 -9.73
C THR A 866 -23.39 -20.18 -10.03
N PHE A 867 -24.22 -19.71 -10.95
CA PHE A 867 -25.46 -20.37 -11.30
C PHE A 867 -25.36 -21.08 -12.64
N GLN A 868 -25.91 -22.29 -12.74
CA GLN A 868 -26.30 -22.87 -14.02
C GLN A 868 -27.79 -22.58 -14.27
N MET A 869 -28.05 -21.62 -15.15
CA MET A 869 -29.40 -21.18 -15.50
C MET A 869 -29.87 -21.87 -16.79
N THR A 870 -31.00 -22.55 -16.73
CA THR A 870 -31.65 -23.17 -17.89
C THR A 870 -32.78 -22.29 -18.38
N TRP A 871 -32.77 -21.97 -19.67
CA TRP A 871 -33.77 -21.14 -20.33
C TRP A 871 -34.42 -21.90 -21.47
N VAL A 872 -35.73 -21.74 -21.66
CA VAL A 872 -36.45 -22.33 -22.79
C VAL A 872 -37.11 -21.22 -23.60
N LYS A 873 -37.07 -21.35 -24.92
CA LYS A 873 -37.75 -20.42 -25.83
C LYS A 873 -39.21 -20.84 -26.01
N ASP A 874 -40.03 -20.52 -25.01
CA ASP A 874 -41.44 -20.95 -24.91
C ASP A 874 -42.37 -20.21 -25.87
N GLN A 875 -42.00 -19.00 -26.33
CA GLN A 875 -42.81 -18.18 -27.23
C GLN A 875 -42.03 -17.68 -28.45
N VAL A 876 -42.73 -17.46 -29.57
CA VAL A 876 -42.19 -16.73 -30.72
C VAL A 876 -41.87 -15.31 -30.25
N PRO A 877 -40.64 -14.79 -30.44
CA PRO A 877 -40.27 -13.47 -29.96
C PRO A 877 -41.21 -12.40 -30.49
N SER A 878 -41.56 -11.41 -29.66
CA SER A 878 -42.26 -10.19 -30.12
C SER A 878 -41.32 -9.19 -30.80
N LEU A 879 -40.07 -9.60 -31.07
CA LEU A 879 -38.99 -8.77 -31.60
C LEU A 879 -38.87 -9.00 -33.10
N THR A 880 -38.85 -7.91 -33.87
CA THR A 880 -38.51 -7.97 -35.30
C THR A 880 -36.99 -8.05 -35.49
N GLU A 881 -36.56 -8.51 -36.67
CA GLU A 881 -35.13 -8.50 -37.04
C GLU A 881 -34.53 -7.08 -36.99
N GLY A 882 -35.36 -6.05 -37.23
CA GLY A 882 -35.00 -4.64 -37.06
C GLY A 882 -34.75 -4.26 -35.60
N ASP A 883 -35.55 -4.77 -34.65
CA ASP A 883 -35.39 -4.49 -33.21
C ASP A 883 -34.07 -5.07 -32.67
N VAL A 884 -33.73 -6.29 -33.10
CA VAL A 884 -32.45 -6.93 -32.76
C VAL A 884 -31.29 -6.13 -33.36
N ARG A 885 -31.38 -5.73 -34.63
CA ARG A 885 -30.34 -4.94 -35.29
C ARG A 885 -30.14 -3.58 -34.63
N ILE A 886 -31.22 -2.87 -34.28
CA ILE A 886 -31.15 -1.56 -33.60
C ILE A 886 -30.53 -1.71 -32.21
N ALA A 887 -30.92 -2.74 -31.44
CA ALA A 887 -30.35 -2.99 -30.12
C ALA A 887 -28.85 -3.31 -30.22
N MET A 888 -28.45 -4.13 -31.21
CA MET A 888 -27.05 -4.44 -31.50
C MET A 888 -26.27 -3.21 -31.96
N GLU A 889 -26.80 -2.38 -32.85
CA GLU A 889 -26.18 -1.13 -33.32
C GLU A 889 -25.98 -0.13 -32.17
N ARG A 890 -26.99 0.03 -31.30
CA ARG A 890 -26.89 0.90 -30.11
C ARG A 890 -25.87 0.40 -29.09
N SER A 891 -25.82 -0.92 -28.86
CA SER A 891 -24.79 -1.56 -28.03
C SER A 891 -23.39 -1.35 -28.63
N LYS A 892 -23.22 -1.52 -29.95
CA LYS A 892 -21.96 -1.24 -30.67
C LYS A 892 -21.54 0.23 -30.54
N ALA A 893 -22.48 1.16 -30.48
CA ALA A 893 -22.25 2.60 -30.34
C ALA A 893 -22.04 3.09 -28.89
N GLY A 894 -22.16 2.22 -27.87
CA GLY A 894 -22.03 2.61 -26.46
C GLY A 894 -23.17 3.51 -25.96
N LEU A 895 -24.36 3.41 -26.55
CA LEU A 895 -25.54 4.17 -26.15
C LEU A 895 -26.44 3.35 -25.21
N PRO A 896 -27.01 3.94 -24.15
CA PRO A 896 -27.94 3.25 -23.26
C PRO A 896 -29.11 2.64 -24.05
N VAL A 897 -29.38 1.35 -23.84
CA VAL A 897 -30.51 0.65 -24.47
C VAL A 897 -31.78 0.97 -23.69
N GLU A 898 -32.30 2.19 -23.80
CA GLU A 898 -33.62 2.54 -23.26
C GLU A 898 -34.74 1.89 -24.08
N VAL A 899 -35.71 1.33 -23.35
CA VAL A 899 -36.80 0.47 -23.78
C VAL A 899 -37.57 1.02 -24.98
N ALA A 900 -37.36 0.41 -26.14
CA ALA A 900 -38.32 0.39 -27.23
C ALA A 900 -39.25 -0.81 -27.05
N LEU A 901 -40.27 -0.67 -26.19
CA LEU A 901 -41.50 -1.46 -26.23
C LEU A 901 -42.66 -0.48 -26.28
N ASN A 902 -42.84 0.13 -27.45
CA ASN A 902 -44.11 0.77 -27.82
C ASN A 902 -45.13 -0.34 -28.14
N SER A 903 -45.64 -1.00 -27.11
CA SER A 903 -46.96 -1.65 -27.16
C SER A 903 -47.75 -1.29 -25.91
N GLY A 904 -48.55 -0.22 -26.03
CA GLY A 904 -49.89 -0.19 -25.45
C GLY A 904 -50.10 0.04 -23.95
N VAL A 905 -49.09 0.33 -23.11
CA VAL A 905 -49.34 0.62 -21.67
C VAL A 905 -48.69 1.93 -21.23
N GLY A 906 -48.95 2.99 -21.99
CA GLY A 906 -48.42 4.34 -21.77
C GLY A 906 -49.31 5.28 -20.94
N ALA A 907 -50.35 4.77 -20.27
CA ALA A 907 -51.34 5.62 -19.60
C ALA A 907 -51.10 5.79 -18.08
N THR A 908 -50.38 4.89 -17.41
CA THR A 908 -50.26 4.93 -15.92
C THR A 908 -48.89 5.37 -15.43
N ALA A 909 -47.82 5.22 -16.22
CA ALA A 909 -46.47 5.67 -15.85
C ALA A 909 -46.21 7.15 -16.18
N ARG A 910 -47.00 7.74 -17.09
CA ARG A 910 -46.89 9.16 -17.48
C ARG A 910 -47.50 10.12 -16.44
N ALA A 911 -48.13 9.59 -15.40
CA ALA A 911 -48.61 10.34 -14.23
C ALA A 911 -47.59 10.45 -13.08
N LEU A 912 -46.48 9.70 -13.13
CA LEU A 912 -45.44 9.74 -12.09
C LEU A 912 -44.22 10.60 -12.46
N PHE A 913 -44.08 11.01 -13.73
CA PHE A 913 -42.94 11.79 -14.20
C PHE A 913 -43.30 13.04 -15.03
N SER A 914 -44.54 13.53 -14.96
CA SER A 914 -44.89 14.84 -15.51
C SER A 914 -45.15 15.86 -14.39
N LYS A 915 -44.15 16.69 -14.13
CA LYS A 915 -44.17 18.07 -13.59
C LYS A 915 -42.70 18.47 -13.42
N ASP A 916 -42.07 19.41 -14.10
CA ASP A 916 -42.54 20.62 -14.81
C ASP A 916 -43.78 21.25 -14.17
N ASP A 917 -43.68 21.48 -12.87
CA ASP A 917 -44.09 22.76 -12.33
C ASP A 917 -42.85 23.56 -11.93
N GLY A 918 -42.83 24.83 -12.32
CA GLY A 918 -41.80 25.79 -11.97
C GLY A 918 -41.86 26.18 -10.51
N SER A 919 -41.67 25.21 -9.60
CA SER A 919 -41.37 25.46 -8.21
C SER A 919 -39.86 25.29 -8.00
N ILE A 920 -39.17 26.42 -8.07
CA ILE A 920 -37.81 26.60 -7.54
C ILE A 920 -37.83 26.02 -6.13
N SER A 921 -37.17 24.88 -5.89
CA SER A 921 -36.86 24.46 -4.52
C SER A 921 -35.99 25.56 -3.92
N SER A 922 -36.54 26.23 -2.92
CA SER A 922 -36.05 27.44 -2.27
C SER A 922 -34.78 27.25 -1.42
N THR A 923 -33.93 26.27 -1.74
CA THR A 923 -32.62 26.18 -1.10
C THR A 923 -31.70 27.19 -1.75
N SER A 924 -31.53 28.33 -1.08
CA SER A 924 -30.56 29.36 -1.39
C SER A 924 -29.21 28.73 -1.81
N PRO A 925 -28.55 29.21 -2.88
CA PRO A 925 -27.20 28.78 -3.29
C PRO A 925 -26.15 28.93 -2.18
N ARG A 926 -26.49 29.59 -1.07
CA ARG A 926 -25.67 29.71 0.14
C ARG A 926 -25.42 28.39 0.87
N ASN A 927 -26.19 27.31 0.60
CA ASN A 927 -26.09 26.05 1.35
C ASN A 927 -25.58 24.84 0.53
N ASP A 928 -25.08 25.02 -0.69
CA ASP A 928 -24.49 23.90 -1.45
C ASP A 928 -23.10 23.53 -0.90
N ALA A 929 -22.92 22.27 -0.52
CA ALA A 929 -21.69 21.76 0.09
C ALA A 929 -20.48 21.90 -0.84
N LEU A 930 -20.66 21.77 -2.16
CA LEU A 930 -19.56 21.95 -3.12
C LEU A 930 -19.13 23.42 -3.18
N THR A 931 -20.08 24.36 -3.19
CA THR A 931 -19.82 25.81 -3.09
C THR A 931 -19.07 26.15 -1.80
N GLN A 932 -19.53 25.62 -0.66
CA GLN A 932 -18.91 25.82 0.65
C GLN A 932 -17.50 25.21 0.75
N ILE A 933 -17.26 24.06 0.11
CA ILE A 933 -15.93 23.44 0.03
C ILE A 933 -15.00 24.24 -0.87
N ILE A 934 -15.45 24.66 -2.06
CA ILE A 934 -14.65 25.50 -2.97
C ILE A 934 -14.33 26.84 -2.31
N MET A 935 -15.28 27.45 -1.59
CA MET A 935 -15.03 28.62 -0.76
C MET A 935 -14.03 28.37 0.36
N SER A 936 -14.15 27.24 1.06
CA SER A 936 -13.26 26.92 2.18
C SER A 936 -11.83 26.68 1.68
N VAL A 937 -11.67 26.03 0.54
CA VAL A 937 -10.39 25.89 -0.16
C VAL A 937 -9.89 27.25 -0.65
N TYR A 938 -10.77 28.12 -1.17
CA TYR A 938 -10.45 29.49 -1.55
C TYR A 938 -9.93 30.32 -0.36
N PHE A 939 -10.66 30.35 0.76
CA PHE A 939 -10.25 31.07 1.97
C PHE A 939 -9.03 30.45 2.64
N PHE A 940 -8.86 29.13 2.55
CA PHE A 940 -7.67 28.44 3.02
C PHE A 940 -6.44 28.79 2.17
N LEU A 941 -6.53 28.71 0.84
CA LEU A 941 -5.42 29.09 -0.05
C LEU A 941 -5.10 30.59 0.04
N ALA A 942 -6.13 31.44 0.15
CA ALA A 942 -5.95 32.86 0.45
C ALA A 942 -5.31 33.06 1.83
N GLY A 943 -5.73 32.33 2.87
CA GLY A 943 -5.15 32.38 4.21
C GLY A 943 -3.70 31.90 4.28
N VAL A 944 -3.35 30.85 3.54
CA VAL A 944 -1.99 30.34 3.36
C VAL A 944 -1.12 31.39 2.65
N ALA A 945 -1.65 32.06 1.61
CA ALA A 945 -0.98 33.16 0.93
C ALA A 945 -0.85 34.44 1.80
N VAL A 946 -1.77 34.67 2.73
CA VAL A 946 -1.84 35.85 3.64
C VAL A 946 -0.90 35.72 4.85
N SER A 947 -0.50 34.50 5.23
CA SER A 947 0.30 34.24 6.45
C SER A 947 1.72 34.84 6.46
N THR A 948 2.16 35.48 5.38
CA THR A 948 3.55 35.91 5.19
C THR A 948 3.75 37.43 4.95
N SER A 949 2.71 38.28 4.97
CA SER A 949 2.84 39.75 4.76
C SER A 949 1.98 40.61 5.71
N HIS A 950 2.54 41.75 6.16
CA HIS A 950 2.03 42.59 7.25
C HIS A 950 0.85 43.53 6.89
N VAL A 951 0.50 43.67 5.60
CA VAL A 951 -0.62 44.53 5.13
C VAL A 951 -1.80 43.71 4.60
N LEU A 952 -1.62 42.39 4.40
CA LEU A 952 -2.62 41.52 3.77
C LEU A 952 -3.81 41.14 4.68
N TRP A 953 -3.81 41.56 5.96
CA TRP A 953 -4.99 41.51 6.84
C TRP A 953 -6.16 42.37 6.34
N LEU A 954 -5.90 43.31 5.43
CA LEU A 954 -6.92 44.12 4.76
C LEU A 954 -7.80 43.32 3.77
N LEU A 955 -7.37 42.14 3.35
CA LEU A 955 -8.06 41.36 2.31
C LEU A 955 -9.52 40.99 2.70
N PRO A 956 -9.79 40.41 3.89
CA PRO A 956 -11.16 40.20 4.36
C PRO A 956 -11.98 41.49 4.47
N LEU A 957 -11.36 42.60 4.87
CA LEU A 957 -12.02 43.90 5.00
C LEU A 957 -12.47 44.44 3.64
N VAL A 958 -11.63 44.34 2.61
CA VAL A 958 -11.97 44.78 1.24
C VAL A 958 -13.04 43.88 0.62
N THR A 959 -12.99 42.57 0.86
CA THR A 959 -14.06 41.65 0.43
C THR A 959 -15.39 41.99 1.10
N ALA A 960 -15.39 42.27 2.41
CA ALA A 960 -16.58 42.68 3.15
C ALA A 960 -17.13 44.03 2.66
N LEU A 961 -16.25 45.01 2.42
CA LEU A 961 -16.62 46.32 1.87
C LEU A 961 -17.26 46.18 0.48
N SER A 962 -16.69 45.34 -0.38
CA SER A 962 -17.24 45.08 -1.73
C SER A 962 -18.64 44.45 -1.67
N ALA A 963 -18.85 43.49 -0.75
CA ALA A 963 -20.16 42.88 -0.52
C ALA A 963 -21.19 43.87 0.04
N PHE A 964 -20.75 44.79 0.90
CA PHE A 964 -21.58 45.86 1.43
C PHE A 964 -22.01 46.84 0.32
N LEU A 965 -21.05 47.32 -0.50
CA LEU A 965 -21.33 48.19 -1.65
C LEU A 965 -22.28 47.53 -2.65
N PHE A 966 -22.12 46.22 -2.91
CA PHE A 966 -23.04 45.46 -3.76
C PHE A 966 -24.48 45.47 -3.22
N SER A 967 -24.63 45.26 -1.90
CA SER A 967 -25.92 45.20 -1.24
C SER A 967 -26.61 46.58 -1.23
N ILE A 968 -25.85 47.63 -0.96
CA ILE A 968 -26.34 49.02 -1.05
C ILE A 968 -26.74 49.36 -2.48
N ASN A 969 -25.91 49.07 -3.47
CA ASN A 969 -26.22 49.37 -4.86
C ASN A 969 -27.50 48.64 -5.32
N ALA A 970 -27.73 47.41 -4.86
CA ALA A 970 -28.96 46.67 -5.11
C ALA A 970 -30.19 47.38 -4.52
N ALA A 971 -30.08 47.84 -3.27
CA ALA A 971 -31.15 48.56 -2.58
C ALA A 971 -31.45 49.92 -3.26
N ILE A 972 -30.40 50.69 -3.56
CA ILE A 972 -30.50 51.98 -4.26
C ILE A 972 -31.07 51.79 -5.66
N SER A 973 -30.58 50.82 -6.44
CA SER A 973 -31.06 50.56 -7.79
C SER A 973 -32.53 50.15 -7.78
N ARG A 974 -32.96 49.33 -6.81
CA ARG A 974 -34.37 48.96 -6.64
C ARG A 974 -35.26 50.15 -6.27
N TRP A 975 -34.71 51.16 -5.61
CA TRP A 975 -35.45 52.35 -5.20
C TRP A 975 -35.48 53.46 -6.27
N LEU A 976 -34.34 53.73 -6.93
CA LEU A 976 -34.17 54.87 -7.83
C LEU A 976 -34.40 54.54 -9.32
N LEU A 977 -34.25 53.29 -9.74
CA LEU A 977 -34.30 52.91 -11.15
C LEU A 977 -35.59 52.12 -11.44
N PRO A 978 -36.58 52.71 -12.14
CA PRO A 978 -37.88 52.08 -12.36
C PRO A 978 -37.81 50.76 -13.14
N PHE A 979 -36.77 50.59 -13.97
CA PHE A 979 -36.55 49.36 -14.75
C PHE A 979 -35.82 48.26 -13.97
N TYR A 980 -35.26 48.55 -12.80
CA TYR A 980 -34.42 47.59 -12.08
C TYR A 980 -35.23 46.40 -11.51
N PRO A 981 -36.44 46.59 -10.93
CA PRO A 981 -37.27 45.48 -10.46
C PRO A 981 -37.70 44.51 -11.57
N SER A 982 -37.70 44.93 -12.84
CA SER A 982 -38.06 44.07 -13.98
C SER A 982 -36.88 43.31 -14.57
N LEU A 983 -35.67 43.46 -14.02
CA LEU A 983 -34.50 42.66 -14.40
C LEU A 983 -34.62 41.24 -13.83
N THR A 984 -34.21 40.24 -14.62
CA THR A 984 -34.05 38.87 -14.11
C THR A 984 -32.98 38.82 -13.01
N PRO A 985 -33.03 37.84 -12.08
CA PRO A 985 -32.03 37.72 -11.00
C PRO A 985 -30.58 37.73 -11.51
N ASP A 986 -30.31 37.07 -12.64
CA ASP A 986 -29.00 37.07 -13.31
C ASP A 986 -28.59 38.48 -13.76
N ARG A 987 -29.51 39.24 -14.39
CA ARG A 987 -29.24 40.61 -14.88
C ARG A 987 -29.11 41.62 -13.75
N ALA A 988 -29.90 41.48 -12.69
CA ALA A 988 -29.81 42.31 -11.49
C ALA A 988 -28.50 42.08 -10.73
N THR A 989 -28.04 40.83 -10.66
CA THR A 989 -26.73 40.47 -10.08
C THR A 989 -25.58 41.05 -10.90
N LEU A 990 -25.63 40.89 -12.23
CA LEU A 990 -24.64 41.46 -13.14
C LEU A 990 -24.60 43.00 -13.03
N TRP A 991 -25.77 43.67 -13.01
CA TRP A 991 -25.88 45.12 -12.84
C TRP A 991 -25.16 45.62 -11.58
N ASN A 992 -25.42 44.98 -10.44
CA ASN A 992 -24.80 45.35 -9.17
C ASN A 992 -23.31 45.05 -9.14
N LEU A 993 -22.89 43.91 -9.68
CA LEU A 993 -21.47 43.55 -9.75
C LEU A 993 -20.69 44.57 -10.59
N GLN A 994 -21.25 44.97 -11.74
CA GLN A 994 -20.68 46.00 -12.61
C GLN A 994 -20.59 47.36 -11.91
N ALA A 995 -21.60 47.74 -11.11
CA ALA A 995 -21.58 48.99 -10.37
C ALA A 995 -20.46 49.03 -9.32
N VAL A 996 -20.28 47.94 -8.55
CA VAL A 996 -19.17 47.85 -7.58
C VAL A 996 -17.81 47.85 -8.30
N HIS A 997 -17.72 47.17 -9.44
CA HIS A 997 -16.51 47.17 -10.27
C HIS A 997 -16.13 48.57 -10.77
N LEU A 998 -17.13 49.39 -11.15
CA LEU A 998 -16.95 50.78 -11.55
C LEU A 998 -16.53 51.70 -10.40
N MET A 999 -16.81 51.35 -9.15
CA MET A 999 -16.30 52.09 -7.98
C MET A 999 -14.85 51.73 -7.65
N TYR A 1000 -14.40 50.53 -8.02
CA TYR A 1000 -13.06 50.01 -7.72
C TYR A 1000 -12.05 50.30 -8.84
N SER A 1001 -12.33 49.87 -10.06
CA SER A 1001 -11.37 49.86 -11.18
C SER A 1001 -10.76 51.22 -11.51
N PRO A 1002 -11.50 52.35 -11.52
CA PRO A 1002 -10.89 53.65 -11.81
C PRO A 1002 -9.84 54.06 -10.77
N ILE A 1003 -10.10 53.78 -9.50
CA ILE A 1003 -9.19 54.14 -8.38
C ILE A 1003 -7.95 53.25 -8.44
N ALA A 1004 -8.14 51.94 -8.57
CA ALA A 1004 -7.02 51.00 -8.67
C ALA A 1004 -6.14 51.28 -9.90
N ALA A 1005 -6.75 51.58 -11.04
CA ALA A 1005 -6.04 51.89 -12.27
C ALA A 1005 -5.30 53.25 -12.18
N ALA A 1006 -5.90 54.27 -11.56
CA ALA A 1006 -5.26 55.56 -11.35
C ALA A 1006 -4.07 55.46 -10.38
N CYS A 1007 -4.21 54.71 -9.27
CA CYS A 1007 -3.11 54.47 -8.34
C CYS A 1007 -1.99 53.64 -8.97
N ALA A 1008 -2.32 52.61 -9.76
CA ALA A 1008 -1.33 51.83 -10.50
C ALA A 1008 -0.59 52.68 -11.56
N ALA A 1009 -1.31 53.52 -12.30
CA ALA A 1009 -0.71 54.45 -13.25
C ALA A 1009 0.20 55.47 -12.57
N TRP A 1010 -0.25 56.08 -11.46
CA TRP A 1010 0.55 56.99 -10.65
C TRP A 1010 1.84 56.32 -10.18
N GLN A 1011 1.76 55.07 -9.71
CA GLN A 1011 2.92 54.32 -9.24
C GLN A 1011 3.94 54.07 -10.36
N VAL A 1012 3.47 53.61 -11.54
CA VAL A 1012 4.34 53.40 -12.71
C VAL A 1012 4.99 54.70 -13.19
N MET A 1013 4.26 55.82 -13.14
CA MET A 1013 4.78 57.13 -13.55
C MET A 1013 5.79 57.71 -12.56
N THR A 1014 5.60 57.48 -11.26
CA THR A 1014 6.47 58.04 -10.21
C THR A 1014 7.69 57.16 -9.91
N HIS A 1015 7.61 55.86 -10.18
CA HIS A 1015 8.69 54.89 -9.96
C HIS A 1015 8.88 53.99 -11.21
N PRO A 1016 9.48 54.49 -12.30
CA PRO A 1016 9.66 53.72 -13.55
C PRO A 1016 10.47 52.43 -13.35
N ASP A 1017 11.39 52.42 -12.38
CA ASP A 1017 12.19 51.26 -11.98
C ASP A 1017 11.34 50.11 -11.44
N ALA A 1018 10.10 50.39 -11.00
CA ALA A 1018 9.12 49.39 -10.60
C ALA A 1018 8.63 48.52 -11.76
N LEU A 1019 9.15 48.69 -12.99
CA LEU A 1019 8.94 47.78 -14.12
C LEU A 1019 10.10 46.78 -14.33
N SER A 1020 11.20 46.91 -13.58
CA SER A 1020 12.35 46.00 -13.65
C SER A 1020 12.11 44.73 -12.84
N LEU A 1021 12.29 43.56 -13.46
CA LEU A 1021 12.21 42.24 -12.78
C LEU A 1021 13.49 41.89 -11.98
N VAL A 1022 14.56 42.68 -12.08
CA VAL A 1022 15.92 42.31 -11.63
C VAL A 1022 16.31 42.93 -10.27
N ALA A 1023 15.61 43.96 -9.79
CA ALA A 1023 15.94 44.63 -8.53
C ALA A 1023 15.04 44.18 -7.37
N PRO A 1024 15.59 43.81 -6.19
CA PRO A 1024 14.78 43.51 -5.01
C PRO A 1024 14.24 44.83 -4.44
N GLN A 1025 13.02 45.20 -4.81
CA GLN A 1025 12.32 46.29 -4.14
C GLN A 1025 11.53 45.73 -2.95
N THR A 1026 11.82 46.21 -1.74
CA THR A 1026 10.87 46.10 -0.63
C THR A 1026 9.63 46.89 -1.04
N GLY A 1027 8.52 46.20 -1.36
CA GLY A 1027 7.30 46.85 -1.84
C GLY A 1027 6.89 48.02 -0.94
N THR A 1028 6.52 49.15 -1.54
CA THR A 1028 6.02 50.29 -0.78
C THR A 1028 4.70 49.89 -0.12
N PRO A 1029 4.29 50.52 1.00
CA PRO A 1029 2.98 50.27 1.62
C PRO A 1029 1.81 50.43 0.64
N LEU A 1030 1.95 51.30 -0.37
CA LEU A 1030 0.97 51.50 -1.44
C LEU A 1030 0.86 50.28 -2.36
N ASP A 1031 1.98 49.66 -2.73
CA ASP A 1031 2.00 48.45 -3.58
C ASP A 1031 1.29 47.28 -2.89
N LEU A 1032 1.59 47.10 -1.61
CA LEU A 1032 0.98 46.07 -0.77
C LEU A 1032 -0.51 46.32 -0.55
N ALA A 1033 -0.93 47.59 -0.39
CA ALA A 1033 -2.32 47.98 -0.27
C ALA A 1033 -3.10 47.76 -1.58
N LEU A 1034 -2.52 48.10 -2.74
CA LEU A 1034 -3.13 47.86 -4.05
C LEU A 1034 -3.25 46.37 -4.35
N ALA A 1035 -2.24 45.57 -3.99
CA ALA A 1035 -2.29 44.11 -4.11
C ALA A 1035 -3.42 43.51 -3.26
N ALA A 1036 -3.51 43.92 -1.98
CA ALA A 1036 -4.53 43.48 -1.05
C ALA A 1036 -5.94 43.86 -1.52
N ALA A 1037 -6.11 45.10 -1.99
CA ALA A 1037 -7.39 45.60 -2.48
C ALA A 1037 -7.86 44.84 -3.73
N SER A 1038 -6.93 44.57 -4.65
CA SER A 1038 -7.20 43.83 -5.89
C SER A 1038 -7.60 42.39 -5.61
N ALA A 1039 -6.80 41.68 -4.82
CA ALA A 1039 -7.08 40.29 -4.46
C ALA A 1039 -8.40 40.17 -3.66
N GLY A 1040 -8.67 41.11 -2.75
CA GLY A 1040 -9.93 41.17 -1.99
C GLY A 1040 -11.16 41.40 -2.87
N PHE A 1041 -11.06 42.27 -3.89
CA PHE A 1041 -12.12 42.51 -4.87
C PHE A 1041 -12.33 41.31 -5.80
N PHE A 1042 -11.26 40.70 -6.34
CA PHE A 1042 -11.37 39.48 -7.16
C PHE A 1042 -12.00 38.32 -6.39
N GLY A 1043 -11.68 38.19 -5.11
CA GLY A 1043 -12.33 37.26 -4.20
C GLY A 1043 -13.85 37.46 -4.09
N PHE A 1044 -14.26 38.71 -3.92
CA PHE A 1044 -15.68 39.09 -3.91
C PHE A 1044 -16.35 38.83 -5.28
N ALA A 1045 -15.71 39.21 -6.39
CA ALA A 1045 -16.24 38.99 -7.72
C ALA A 1045 -16.42 37.48 -7.99
N LEU A 1046 -15.43 36.66 -7.63
CA LEU A 1046 -15.51 35.21 -7.71
C LEU A 1046 -16.67 34.66 -6.86
N TRP A 1047 -16.84 35.16 -5.63
CA TRP A 1047 -17.95 34.79 -4.75
C TRP A 1047 -19.33 35.04 -5.40
N THR A 1048 -19.52 36.23 -5.99
CA THR A 1048 -20.79 36.57 -6.67
C THR A 1048 -21.00 35.83 -7.99
N GLU A 1049 -19.93 35.58 -8.75
CA GLU A 1049 -19.96 34.88 -10.03
C GLU A 1049 -20.13 33.36 -9.86
N VAL A 1050 -19.46 32.75 -8.89
CA VAL A 1050 -19.67 31.34 -8.52
C VAL A 1050 -21.10 31.14 -8.02
N GLY A 1051 -21.58 32.05 -7.15
CA GLY A 1051 -22.95 32.03 -6.65
C GLY A 1051 -24.03 32.17 -7.72
N SER A 1052 -23.76 32.87 -8.83
CA SER A 1052 -24.69 33.01 -9.95
C SER A 1052 -24.52 31.94 -11.05
N LYS A 1053 -23.29 31.47 -11.32
CA LYS A 1053 -22.96 30.54 -12.43
C LYS A 1053 -23.02 29.06 -12.07
N LEU A 1054 -22.99 28.68 -10.79
CA LEU A 1054 -23.24 27.28 -10.39
C LEU A 1054 -24.65 26.80 -10.79
N TYR A 1055 -25.58 27.73 -10.98
CA TYR A 1055 -26.90 27.45 -11.55
C TYR A 1055 -26.86 26.94 -13.01
N ARG A 1056 -25.73 27.10 -13.74
CA ARG A 1056 -25.58 26.68 -15.16
C ARG A 1056 -24.34 25.82 -15.48
N ARG A 1057 -23.70 25.17 -14.49
CA ARG A 1057 -22.61 24.17 -14.70
C ARG A 1057 -21.46 24.63 -15.63
N ASN A 1058 -20.95 25.86 -15.49
CA ASN A 1058 -19.85 26.35 -16.35
C ASN A 1058 -18.47 26.26 -15.66
N TYR A 1059 -17.96 25.04 -15.54
CA TYR A 1059 -16.71 24.70 -14.82
C TYR A 1059 -15.45 25.42 -15.35
N TRP A 1060 -15.47 25.85 -16.63
CA TRP A 1060 -14.36 26.57 -17.26
C TRP A 1060 -14.11 27.96 -16.66
N ALA A 1061 -15.16 28.65 -16.22
CA ALA A 1061 -15.02 29.95 -15.57
C ALA A 1061 -14.35 29.79 -14.18
N VAL A 1062 -14.76 28.77 -13.42
CA VAL A 1062 -14.17 28.45 -12.12
C VAL A 1062 -12.68 28.12 -12.25
N LEU A 1063 -12.33 27.29 -13.23
CA LEU A 1063 -10.92 26.96 -13.52
C LEU A 1063 -10.12 28.21 -13.90
N HIS A 1064 -10.65 29.06 -14.79
CA HIS A 1064 -10.00 30.29 -15.22
C HIS A 1064 -9.69 31.23 -14.04
N TYR A 1065 -10.68 31.49 -13.17
CA TYR A 1065 -10.48 32.37 -12.00
C TYR A 1065 -9.60 31.74 -10.91
N THR A 1066 -9.64 30.41 -10.74
CA THR A 1066 -8.76 29.69 -9.80
C THR A 1066 -7.30 29.77 -10.26
N VAL A 1067 -7.03 29.62 -11.56
CA VAL A 1067 -5.69 29.79 -12.12
C VAL A 1067 -5.18 31.22 -11.94
N LEU A 1068 -6.03 32.22 -12.22
CA LEU A 1068 -5.67 33.63 -11.97
C LEU A 1068 -5.32 33.88 -10.50
N LEU A 1069 -6.10 33.35 -9.56
CA LEU A 1069 -5.84 33.49 -8.13
C LEU A 1069 -4.50 32.87 -7.72
N VAL A 1070 -4.19 31.66 -8.19
CA VAL A 1070 -2.91 30.99 -7.93
C VAL A 1070 -1.75 31.80 -8.49
N MET A 1071 -1.89 32.37 -9.69
CA MET A 1071 -0.88 33.23 -10.30
C MET A 1071 -0.66 34.53 -9.52
N PHE A 1072 -1.73 35.24 -9.13
CA PHE A 1072 -1.65 36.47 -8.31
C PHE A 1072 -1.08 36.21 -6.92
N SER A 1073 -1.49 35.11 -6.28
CA SER A 1073 -0.99 34.70 -4.96
C SER A 1073 0.50 34.35 -5.02
N SER A 1074 0.94 33.67 -6.09
CA SER A 1074 2.36 33.37 -6.31
C SER A 1074 3.19 34.62 -6.58
N ALA A 1075 2.63 35.64 -7.24
CA ALA A 1075 3.28 36.93 -7.45
C ALA A 1075 3.42 37.74 -6.14
N ALA A 1076 2.42 37.65 -5.24
CA ALA A 1076 2.43 38.32 -3.93
C ALA A 1076 3.32 37.61 -2.88
N TYR A 1077 3.38 36.28 -2.90
CA TYR A 1077 4.03 35.44 -1.87
C TYR A 1077 5.54 35.70 -1.64
N LYS A 1078 6.24 36.38 -2.56
CA LYS A 1078 7.68 36.66 -2.41
C LYS A 1078 8.10 38.11 -2.67
N ASN A 1079 7.18 39.07 -2.80
CA ASN A 1079 7.48 40.47 -3.18
C ASN A 1079 8.24 40.63 -4.52
N ILE A 1080 8.19 39.63 -5.40
CA ILE A 1080 9.09 39.58 -6.58
C ILE A 1080 8.60 40.49 -7.72
N ASN A 1081 7.34 40.96 -7.71
CA ASN A 1081 6.71 41.42 -8.96
C ASN A 1081 5.71 42.59 -8.82
N THR A 1082 6.07 43.68 -8.14
CA THR A 1082 5.39 44.99 -8.26
C THR A 1082 5.13 45.40 -9.74
N PRO A 1083 6.06 45.17 -10.70
CA PRO A 1083 5.81 45.37 -12.14
C PRO A 1083 4.58 44.64 -12.70
N PHE A 1084 4.43 43.36 -12.34
CA PHE A 1084 3.40 42.46 -12.87
C PHE A 1084 2.01 42.89 -12.39
N LEU A 1085 1.93 43.30 -11.13
CA LEU A 1085 0.71 43.80 -10.52
C LEU A 1085 0.31 45.16 -11.13
N ALA A 1086 1.25 46.10 -11.26
CA ALA A 1086 0.97 47.43 -11.80
C ALA A 1086 0.47 47.39 -13.26
N VAL A 1087 1.09 46.56 -14.11
CA VAL A 1087 0.69 46.40 -15.52
C VAL A 1087 -0.64 45.65 -15.67
N THR A 1088 -0.92 44.67 -14.80
CA THR A 1088 -2.22 43.99 -14.80
C THR A 1088 -3.33 44.93 -14.31
N LEU A 1089 -3.06 45.77 -13.33
CA LEU A 1089 -4.01 46.78 -12.84
C LEU A 1089 -4.19 47.95 -13.80
N LEU A 1090 -3.20 48.30 -14.63
CA LEU A 1090 -3.39 49.23 -15.74
C LEU A 1090 -4.47 48.74 -16.74
N SER A 1091 -4.63 47.42 -16.88
CA SER A 1091 -5.68 46.86 -17.76
C SER A 1091 -7.10 47.09 -17.24
N GLU A 1092 -7.26 47.46 -15.97
CA GLU A 1092 -8.56 47.84 -15.38
C GLU A 1092 -9.14 49.11 -16.03
N PHE A 1093 -8.32 49.99 -16.62
CA PHE A 1093 -8.80 51.11 -17.42
C PHE A 1093 -9.70 50.68 -18.56
N ASN A 1094 -9.37 49.57 -19.23
CA ASN A 1094 -10.23 49.02 -20.27
C ASN A 1094 -11.55 48.48 -19.69
N THR A 1095 -11.48 47.80 -18.55
CA THR A 1095 -12.64 47.21 -17.88
C THR A 1095 -13.69 48.27 -17.53
N VAL A 1096 -13.29 49.48 -17.15
CA VAL A 1096 -14.22 50.61 -16.87
C VAL A 1096 -15.13 50.89 -18.08
N PHE A 1097 -14.55 51.07 -19.27
CA PHE A 1097 -15.33 51.40 -20.47
C PHE A 1097 -16.16 50.21 -20.98
N LEU A 1098 -15.67 48.99 -20.79
CA LEU A 1098 -16.42 47.77 -21.07
C LEU A 1098 -17.69 47.69 -20.20
N MET A 1099 -17.56 47.96 -18.90
CA MET A 1099 -18.68 47.91 -17.96
C MET A 1099 -19.66 49.06 -18.17
N LEU A 1100 -19.19 50.29 -18.43
CA LEU A 1100 -20.05 51.43 -18.78
C LEU A 1100 -20.87 51.14 -20.05
N ARG A 1101 -20.24 50.55 -21.07
CA ARG A 1101 -20.92 50.12 -22.28
C ARG A 1101 -21.98 49.05 -21.98
N SER A 1102 -21.64 48.07 -21.14
CA SER A 1102 -22.56 47.00 -20.74
C SER A 1102 -23.76 47.53 -19.96
N GLN A 1103 -23.55 48.42 -18.99
CA GLN A 1103 -24.65 49.03 -18.21
C GLN A 1103 -25.56 49.88 -19.08
N ALA A 1104 -25.01 50.69 -19.99
CA ALA A 1104 -25.79 51.49 -20.94
C ALA A 1104 -26.61 50.61 -21.92
N ALA A 1105 -26.11 49.41 -22.26
CA ALA A 1105 -26.86 48.45 -23.07
C ALA A 1105 -27.98 47.76 -22.28
N ILE A 1106 -27.75 47.43 -21.01
CA ILE A 1106 -28.76 46.84 -20.12
C ILE A 1106 -29.91 47.82 -19.85
N SER A 1107 -29.60 49.11 -19.63
CA SER A 1107 -30.61 50.14 -19.35
C SER A 1107 -31.48 50.50 -20.56
N THR A 1108 -31.03 50.21 -21.78
CA THR A 1108 -31.76 50.49 -23.03
C THR A 1108 -32.54 49.29 -23.57
N GLY A 1109 -32.56 48.16 -22.84
CA GLY A 1109 -33.36 46.98 -23.17
C GLY A 1109 -32.93 46.22 -24.43
N SER A 1110 -31.75 46.53 -24.99
CA SER A 1110 -31.40 46.21 -26.39
C SER A 1110 -30.67 44.87 -26.62
N GLU A 1111 -30.54 43.96 -25.64
CA GLU A 1111 -29.77 42.71 -25.85
C GLU A 1111 -30.29 41.42 -25.19
N THR A 1112 -30.14 40.32 -25.93
CA THR A 1112 -30.05 38.93 -25.46
C THR A 1112 -28.58 38.60 -25.17
N VAL A 1113 -28.18 38.61 -23.90
CA VAL A 1113 -26.80 38.30 -23.49
C VAL A 1113 -26.62 36.77 -23.40
N ASN A 1114 -25.66 36.23 -24.13
CA ASN A 1114 -25.13 34.90 -23.86
C ASN A 1114 -23.96 35.07 -22.87
N SER A 1115 -24.14 34.63 -21.63
CA SER A 1115 -23.29 34.98 -20.47
C SER A 1115 -21.92 34.28 -20.42
N SER A 1116 -21.44 33.72 -21.54
CA SER A 1116 -20.28 32.82 -21.56
C SER A 1116 -18.91 33.51 -21.71
N SER A 1117 -18.84 34.81 -21.98
CA SER A 1117 -17.57 35.57 -21.88
C SER A 1117 -17.80 37.07 -21.83
N LEU A 1118 -17.01 37.77 -21.00
CA LEU A 1118 -16.95 39.24 -20.88
C LEU A 1118 -16.60 40.00 -22.18
N GLY A 1119 -16.66 39.36 -23.36
CA GLY A 1119 -16.39 39.98 -24.66
C GLY A 1119 -17.29 39.55 -25.82
N ASN A 1120 -18.31 38.72 -25.59
CA ASN A 1120 -19.22 38.27 -26.66
C ASN A 1120 -20.59 38.94 -26.58
N PHE A 1121 -20.63 40.23 -26.87
CA PHE A 1121 -21.87 41.00 -27.08
C PHE A 1121 -22.41 40.75 -28.50
N LYS A 1122 -23.68 40.36 -28.61
CA LYS A 1122 -24.43 40.20 -29.87
C LYS A 1122 -25.75 40.97 -29.75
N GLY A 1123 -25.75 42.23 -30.19
CA GLY A 1123 -26.94 43.08 -30.23
C GLY A 1123 -26.82 44.23 -31.21
N LYS A 1124 -27.97 44.76 -31.67
CA LYS A 1124 -28.04 45.99 -32.45
C LYS A 1124 -27.82 47.19 -31.52
N GLU A 1125 -26.65 47.80 -31.59
CA GLU A 1125 -26.33 49.05 -30.88
C GLU A 1125 -27.21 50.20 -31.41
N SER A 1126 -28.30 50.52 -30.71
CA SER A 1126 -29.31 51.49 -31.18
C SER A 1126 -29.01 52.95 -30.79
N SER A 1127 -28.11 53.21 -29.82
CA SER A 1127 -27.77 54.55 -29.33
C SER A 1127 -26.37 55.02 -29.76
N ALA A 1128 -26.25 56.28 -30.20
CA ALA A 1128 -24.97 56.92 -30.55
C ALA A 1128 -23.95 56.90 -29.39
N PHE A 1129 -24.44 57.00 -28.15
CA PHE A 1129 -23.62 56.94 -26.95
C PHE A 1129 -23.00 55.55 -26.72
N VAL A 1130 -23.77 54.48 -26.94
CA VAL A 1130 -23.28 53.08 -26.81
C VAL A 1130 -22.22 52.78 -27.88
N LYS A 1131 -22.38 53.32 -29.10
CA LYS A 1131 -21.38 53.20 -30.18
C LYS A 1131 -20.08 53.92 -29.85
N MET A 1132 -20.15 55.15 -29.32
CA MET A 1132 -18.98 55.90 -28.85
C MET A 1132 -18.22 55.12 -27.78
N LEU A 1133 -18.91 54.60 -26.76
CA LEU A 1133 -18.30 53.74 -25.73
C LEU A 1133 -17.70 52.46 -26.32
N GLY A 1134 -18.27 51.93 -27.40
CA GLY A 1134 -17.72 50.80 -28.14
C GLY A 1134 -16.34 51.07 -28.76
N VAL A 1135 -16.17 52.25 -29.38
CA VAL A 1135 -14.89 52.70 -29.95
C VAL A 1135 -13.85 52.95 -28.84
N VAL A 1136 -14.24 53.67 -27.78
CA VAL A 1136 -13.36 53.95 -26.64
C VAL A 1136 -12.94 52.66 -25.94
N ASN A 1137 -13.86 51.70 -25.76
CA ASN A 1137 -13.53 50.38 -25.22
C ASN A 1137 -12.52 49.62 -26.09
N PHE A 1138 -12.62 49.70 -27.41
CA PHE A 1138 -11.64 49.05 -28.29
C PHE A 1138 -10.25 49.70 -28.20
N LEU A 1139 -10.19 51.04 -28.24
CA LEU A 1139 -8.93 51.78 -28.11
C LEU A 1139 -8.23 51.49 -26.77
N THR A 1140 -8.98 51.51 -25.67
CA THR A 1140 -8.45 51.20 -24.34
C THR A 1140 -8.06 49.72 -24.20
N PHE A 1141 -8.76 48.79 -24.85
CA PHE A 1141 -8.40 47.38 -24.89
C PHE A 1141 -7.05 47.16 -25.58
N VAL A 1142 -6.83 47.81 -26.73
CA VAL A 1142 -5.55 47.72 -27.43
C VAL A 1142 -4.43 48.35 -26.60
N LEU A 1143 -4.63 49.58 -26.12
CA LEU A 1143 -3.60 50.37 -25.46
C LEU A 1143 -3.20 49.82 -24.09
N PHE A 1144 -4.18 49.52 -23.22
CA PHE A 1144 -3.93 49.21 -21.82
C PHE A 1144 -3.99 47.71 -21.49
N ARG A 1145 -4.50 46.87 -22.39
CA ARG A 1145 -4.60 45.43 -22.16
C ARG A 1145 -3.71 44.63 -23.10
N LEU A 1146 -3.84 44.81 -24.42
CA LEU A 1146 -3.07 44.02 -25.40
C LEU A 1146 -1.58 44.40 -25.39
N ILE A 1147 -1.24 45.68 -25.56
CA ILE A 1147 0.16 46.16 -25.60
C ILE A 1147 0.84 45.93 -24.25
N ALA A 1148 0.15 46.25 -23.16
CA ALA A 1148 0.66 46.11 -21.80
C ALA A 1148 1.03 44.65 -21.45
N HIS A 1149 0.17 43.68 -21.78
CA HIS A 1149 0.45 42.26 -21.53
C HIS A 1149 1.53 41.68 -22.45
N ALA A 1150 1.65 42.19 -23.69
CA ALA A 1150 2.71 41.79 -24.62
C ALA A 1150 4.09 42.29 -24.16
N ALA A 1151 4.17 43.54 -23.67
CA ALA A 1151 5.38 44.08 -23.08
C ALA A 1151 5.82 43.25 -21.86
N LEU A 1152 4.89 42.95 -20.94
CA LEU A 1152 5.17 42.13 -19.77
C LEU A 1152 5.60 40.70 -20.11
N ALA A 1153 4.98 40.09 -21.13
CA ALA A 1153 5.36 38.75 -21.59
C ALA A 1153 6.82 38.73 -22.04
N THR A 1154 7.20 39.74 -22.82
CA THR A 1154 8.57 39.92 -23.29
C THR A 1154 9.52 39.99 -22.09
N THR A 1155 9.23 40.83 -21.09
CA THR A 1155 10.07 40.96 -19.88
C THR A 1155 10.23 39.62 -19.13
N VAL A 1156 9.17 38.82 -19.01
CA VAL A 1156 9.21 37.48 -18.36
C VAL A 1156 10.02 36.47 -19.18
N PHE A 1157 9.94 36.50 -20.51
CA PHE A 1157 10.69 35.61 -21.38
C PHE A 1157 12.20 35.90 -21.37
N VAL A 1158 12.59 37.18 -21.36
CA VAL A 1158 14.02 37.56 -21.51
C VAL A 1158 14.79 37.52 -20.17
N ASN A 1159 14.11 37.40 -19.03
CA ASN A 1159 14.74 37.46 -17.68
C ASN A 1159 14.45 36.23 -16.81
N PRO A 1160 14.89 35.01 -17.19
CA PRO A 1160 14.68 33.79 -16.39
C PRO A 1160 15.31 33.86 -15.00
N GLN A 1161 16.41 34.60 -14.87
CA GLN A 1161 17.17 34.75 -13.62
C GLN A 1161 16.43 35.58 -12.56
N ALA A 1162 15.34 36.28 -12.93
CA ALA A 1162 14.50 37.03 -12.00
C ALA A 1162 13.60 36.14 -11.14
N PHE A 1163 13.54 34.83 -11.39
CA PHE A 1163 12.65 33.90 -10.71
C PHE A 1163 13.42 32.97 -9.74
N PRO A 1164 12.89 32.65 -8.54
CA PRO A 1164 13.60 31.87 -7.52
C PRO A 1164 13.91 30.42 -7.87
N SER A 1165 13.24 29.89 -8.89
CA SER A 1165 13.39 28.51 -9.36
C SER A 1165 12.93 28.38 -10.81
N HIS A 1166 13.43 27.37 -11.52
CA HIS A 1166 12.96 27.03 -12.86
C HIS A 1166 11.44 26.74 -12.87
N GLY A 1167 10.91 26.06 -11.84
CA GLY A 1167 9.47 25.79 -11.74
C GLY A 1167 8.63 27.06 -11.70
N THR A 1168 9.04 28.08 -10.93
CA THR A 1168 8.34 29.36 -10.86
C THR A 1168 8.41 30.16 -12.16
N HIS A 1169 9.52 30.09 -12.89
CA HIS A 1169 9.66 30.72 -14.21
C HIS A 1169 8.76 30.04 -15.25
N CYS A 1170 8.76 28.71 -15.31
CA CYS A 1170 7.90 27.95 -16.22
C CYS A 1170 6.41 28.24 -15.99
N MET A 1171 5.97 28.34 -14.72
CA MET A 1171 4.60 28.72 -14.39
C MET A 1171 4.25 30.13 -14.85
N ALA A 1172 5.16 31.10 -14.66
CA ALA A 1172 4.95 32.48 -15.12
C ALA A 1172 4.85 32.55 -16.65
N VAL A 1173 5.72 31.84 -17.37
CA VAL A 1173 5.70 31.72 -18.83
C VAL A 1173 4.38 31.11 -19.31
N ALA A 1174 3.96 29.98 -18.74
CA ALA A 1174 2.70 29.32 -19.11
C ALA A 1174 1.49 30.25 -18.92
N GLY A 1175 1.46 30.99 -17.81
CA GLY A 1175 0.44 31.99 -17.55
C GLY A 1175 0.41 33.13 -18.57
N MET A 1176 1.59 33.66 -18.95
CA MET A 1176 1.68 34.74 -19.95
C MET A 1176 1.27 34.28 -21.35
N VAL A 1177 1.62 33.06 -21.74
CA VAL A 1177 1.18 32.45 -23.00
C VAL A 1177 -0.34 32.33 -23.02
N TYR A 1178 -0.93 31.81 -21.95
CA TYR A 1178 -2.37 31.65 -21.84
C TYR A 1178 -3.13 32.99 -21.94
N MET A 1179 -2.70 34.00 -21.17
CA MET A 1179 -3.36 35.30 -21.14
C MET A 1179 -3.23 36.06 -22.47
N ASN A 1180 -2.06 36.03 -23.11
CA ASN A 1180 -1.89 36.65 -24.42
C ASN A 1180 -2.68 35.92 -25.51
N ALA A 1181 -2.75 34.59 -25.49
CA ALA A 1181 -3.60 33.83 -26.41
C ALA A 1181 -5.09 34.19 -26.25
N ALA A 1182 -5.55 34.35 -25.01
CA ALA A 1182 -6.92 34.80 -24.73
C ALA A 1182 -7.18 36.24 -25.24
N ASN A 1183 -6.28 37.18 -24.96
CA ASN A 1183 -6.39 38.58 -25.41
C ASN A 1183 -6.36 38.69 -26.94
N VAL A 1184 -5.47 37.95 -27.62
CA VAL A 1184 -5.42 37.91 -29.09
C VAL A 1184 -6.71 37.32 -29.68
N LYS A 1185 -7.22 36.22 -29.10
CA LYS A 1185 -8.50 35.66 -29.52
C LYS A 1185 -9.66 36.67 -29.39
N HIS A 1186 -9.67 37.46 -28.31
CA HIS A 1186 -10.62 38.55 -28.13
C HIS A 1186 -10.42 39.67 -29.17
N ALA A 1187 -9.20 40.10 -29.44
CA ALA A 1187 -8.88 41.11 -30.46
C ALA A 1187 -9.36 40.67 -31.86
N VAL A 1188 -9.06 39.42 -32.26
CA VAL A 1188 -9.51 38.83 -33.53
C VAL A 1188 -11.04 38.79 -33.62
N SER A 1189 -11.73 38.53 -32.49
CA SER A 1189 -13.20 38.56 -32.45
C SER A 1189 -13.78 39.97 -32.65
N PHE A 1190 -13.09 41.01 -32.20
CA PHE A 1190 -13.45 42.41 -32.47
C PHE A 1190 -13.26 42.75 -33.95
N VAL A 1191 -12.11 42.43 -34.53
CA VAL A 1191 -11.77 42.74 -35.94
C VAL A 1191 -12.73 42.02 -36.91
N ARG A 1192 -13.00 40.73 -36.70
CA ARG A 1192 -13.97 39.98 -37.51
C ARG A 1192 -15.39 40.56 -37.45
N ARG A 1193 -15.77 41.24 -36.36
CA ARG A 1193 -17.10 41.89 -36.24
C ARG A 1193 -17.19 43.23 -36.99
N SER A 1194 -16.08 43.94 -37.15
CA SER A 1194 -15.99 45.13 -38.00
C SER A 1194 -16.05 44.80 -39.50
N ASP A 1195 -15.41 43.72 -39.95
CA ASP A 1195 -15.43 43.28 -41.37
C ASP A 1195 -16.79 42.76 -41.84
N VAL A 1196 -17.59 42.20 -40.93
CA VAL A 1196 -18.96 41.75 -41.25
C VAL A 1196 -19.91 42.95 -41.47
N ARG A 1197 -19.56 44.16 -41.01
CA ARG A 1197 -20.34 45.38 -41.28
C ARG A 1197 -19.99 46.06 -42.61
N THR A 1198 -18.81 45.84 -43.20
CA THR A 1198 -18.42 46.41 -44.50
C THR A 1198 -18.71 45.48 -45.68
N LYS A 1199 -18.86 44.17 -45.46
CA LYS A 1199 -19.14 43.18 -46.52
C LYS A 1199 -20.63 42.81 -46.68
N GLN A 1200 -21.56 43.67 -46.26
CA GLN A 1200 -23.00 43.46 -46.48
C GLN A 1200 -23.50 44.20 -47.74
N GLY A 1201 -22.74 44.10 -48.83
CA GLY A 1201 -23.04 44.81 -50.07
C GLY A 1201 -22.33 44.31 -51.33
N ASP A 1202 -21.96 43.03 -51.46
CA ASP A 1202 -21.76 42.36 -52.76
C ASP A 1202 -21.58 40.83 -52.55
N PRO A 1203 -22.46 39.96 -53.08
CA PRO A 1203 -22.32 38.51 -52.93
C PRO A 1203 -21.27 37.85 -53.85
N ARG A 1204 -20.49 38.60 -54.64
CA ARG A 1204 -19.47 38.02 -55.52
C ARG A 1204 -18.05 38.40 -55.11
N LYS A 1205 -17.52 37.77 -54.06
CA LYS A 1205 -16.08 37.45 -53.83
C LYS A 1205 -15.87 36.97 -52.39
N GLN A 1206 -15.83 35.67 -52.18
CA GLN A 1206 -15.17 35.07 -51.01
C GLN A 1206 -14.38 33.84 -51.48
N ASN A 1207 -13.09 34.06 -51.75
CA ASN A 1207 -12.02 33.14 -51.37
C ASN A 1207 -11.26 33.80 -50.23
#